data_AF-A0A7X7CY40-F1
#
_entry.id   AF-A0A7X7CY40-F1
#
_cell.length_a   1.000
_cell.length_b   1.000
_cell.length_c   1.000
_cell.angle_alpha   90.00
_cell.angle_beta   90.00
_cell.angle_gamma   90.00
#
_symmetry.space_group_name_H-M   'P 1'
#
loop_
_entity.id
_entity.type
_entity.pdbx_description
1 polymer ?
#
loop_
_entity_poly.entity_id
_entity_poly.type
_entity_poly.pdbx_seq_one_letter_code
_entity_poly.pdbx_strand_id
1 'polypeptide(L)'
;VTGDCGAIDDMVRGHNYAENHTVAAAIGIKSGVDTDCGSVYQANALDAVKQGILTEADIDRALVNFFTIRMRMGEFDPREIVPYAGIKPGIINDPSHNDLALEVATKTPVLLKNSTIIETGAKALPIDLKRVKKIAVLGPQADKVELGDYSGEVEPHLSISPLEGIQNYIKEHNLNTEIVSVISGNTDRKTDFLTVNRFSTVRNGQVLEEYDATKFASSAPGLIVASRYGRTVISGIKDGDWTAYDNIDITNVDSIRFNLSSSADGGILEVRVGSAAGNVLASERISSPPERGGFPGWARPRTVPVKINTLGITGPQTLVLVYREAEKEIDAATLNLAAGCDVALIFVGTDQSTGREESDRFALTLPGNQNELIKAVAAINPNTIVVMQTMGMVEVEQFKHLADVTGIIWTGYNGQAQGTAMAKILFGDVNPGGKLNVTWHKSLTDLPEFNNYNLRGDGTNGRTYMYFNRDVSYEFGYGLSYTTFEYSNFAISKTSITPNDKITVSVDVQNTGTVDGDEVVQVYVKTPDSPASLERPIKRLKGFKRVTVPRGQVKTVSIDINCEDLWFWDTEKGKITFDPGRYIFEIGASSRDIKGEVEARMSGSYKPVLTTVVAESDRVVLKPGDAVQTSVTASMSDDSFYDITKADVKYKSNNPAVADVDERGRVTATGVGVASIFAYVTIDGTTVSNSYPVKVMPDLNPKSVTVNGKKIPGFDKDVKAYSYLLKRNSKIPVVKAEALSSGISVEIEQARAIPGTATVQLIDNITLEKNVYYLNFDSESVSDEFNGAAVDSRWEWVRENKSTRSLSLKPGSLTITAERGGVLEAPNNARNILLQSANNDWTIETRLVCSRSPSQPENAGILAYQDDDNFVKLMFRAVVKTTRARGVQPGTIDLVMEENGIAKSLATFNLKNEIIGDNTLNLKLEKKGSIYTAYYSTDGVKYELLGTANLLLKDIRAGLIVCDGTVAQYMKSTFWFDS
;
A
#
# COMPACT_ATOMS: atom_id res chain seq x y z
N VAL A 1 14.20 6.13 -1.39
CA VAL A 1 12.78 6.35 -1.76
C VAL A 1 12.03 5.04 -1.59
N THR A 2 10.87 5.06 -0.95
CA THR A 2 10.01 3.88 -0.77
C THR A 2 8.92 3.90 -1.84
N GLY A 3 8.78 2.81 -2.60
CA GLY A 3 7.65 2.64 -3.51
C GLY A 3 6.37 2.32 -2.74
N ASP A 4 5.24 2.82 -3.23
CA ASP A 4 3.93 2.45 -2.68
C ASP A 4 3.64 0.96 -2.91
N CYS A 5 2.70 0.41 -2.14
CA CYS A 5 2.36 -1.01 -2.18
C CYS A 5 1.72 -1.35 -3.52
N GLY A 6 2.38 -2.23 -4.28
CA GLY A 6 1.96 -2.60 -5.63
C GLY A 6 2.43 -1.65 -6.73
N ALA A 7 3.06 -0.50 -6.43
CA ALA A 7 3.41 0.50 -7.43
C ALA A 7 4.28 -0.05 -8.58
N ILE A 8 5.22 -0.97 -8.27
CA ILE A 8 6.06 -1.61 -9.30
C ILE A 8 5.26 -2.63 -10.13
N ASP A 9 4.30 -3.34 -9.54
CA ASP A 9 3.40 -4.26 -10.26
C ASP A 9 2.46 -3.49 -11.19
N ASP A 10 1.97 -2.34 -10.72
CA ASP A 10 1.05 -1.48 -11.45
C ASP A 10 1.67 -0.85 -12.69
N MET A 11 2.99 -0.67 -12.74
CA MET A 11 3.66 -0.28 -13.99
C MET A 11 3.37 -1.26 -15.13
N VAL A 12 3.16 -2.53 -14.83
CA VAL A 12 2.81 -3.57 -15.82
C VAL A 12 1.29 -3.70 -15.94
N ARG A 13 0.59 -3.89 -14.82
CA ARG A 13 -0.82 -4.31 -14.83
C ARG A 13 -1.82 -3.16 -14.86
N GLY A 14 -1.49 -2.03 -14.25
CA GLY A 14 -2.36 -0.85 -14.17
C GLY A 14 -2.06 0.17 -15.26
N HIS A 15 -0.86 0.72 -15.23
CA HIS A 15 -0.41 1.79 -16.13
C HIS A 15 -0.03 1.31 -17.54
N ASN A 16 0.27 0.01 -17.72
CA ASN A 16 0.80 -0.55 -18.96
C ASN A 16 2.04 0.22 -19.48
N TYR A 17 2.85 0.71 -18.55
CA TYR A 17 4.07 1.49 -18.82
C TYR A 17 5.28 0.58 -19.08
N ALA A 18 5.38 -0.52 -18.36
CA ALA A 18 6.44 -1.52 -18.52
C ALA A 18 5.88 -2.78 -19.19
N GLU A 19 6.64 -3.35 -20.13
CA GLU A 19 6.21 -4.51 -20.92
C GLU A 19 6.08 -5.80 -20.08
N ASN A 20 6.87 -5.91 -19.00
CA ASN A 20 6.84 -7.03 -18.06
C ASN A 20 7.48 -6.64 -16.71
N HIS A 21 7.34 -7.51 -15.72
CA HIS A 21 7.83 -7.29 -14.35
C HIS A 21 9.36 -7.19 -14.22
N THR A 22 10.11 -7.80 -15.15
CA THR A 22 11.58 -7.68 -15.18
C THR A 22 12.01 -6.28 -15.59
N VAL A 23 11.38 -5.72 -16.62
CA VAL A 23 11.58 -4.34 -17.05
C VAL A 23 11.08 -3.36 -15.97
N ALA A 24 9.94 -3.65 -15.34
CA ALA A 24 9.41 -2.81 -14.25
C ALA A 24 10.36 -2.73 -13.05
N ALA A 25 10.94 -3.86 -12.61
CA ALA A 25 11.94 -3.90 -11.56
C ALA A 25 13.15 -3.00 -11.92
N ALA A 26 13.61 -3.08 -13.17
CA ALA A 26 14.72 -2.26 -13.65
C ALA A 26 14.41 -0.76 -13.65
N ILE A 27 13.25 -0.35 -14.16
CA ILE A 27 12.84 1.05 -14.18
C ILE A 27 12.69 1.58 -12.74
N GLY A 28 12.04 0.82 -11.86
CA GLY A 28 11.86 1.20 -10.46
C GLY A 28 13.19 1.48 -9.76
N ILE A 29 14.12 0.53 -9.82
CA ILE A 29 15.45 0.69 -9.19
C ILE A 29 16.22 1.83 -9.86
N LYS A 30 16.23 1.94 -11.19
CA LYS A 30 16.98 3.02 -11.88
C LYS A 30 16.42 4.41 -11.66
N SER A 31 15.10 4.54 -11.45
CA SER A 31 14.44 5.80 -11.14
C SER A 31 14.62 6.26 -9.68
N GLY A 32 15.24 5.42 -8.84
CA GLY A 32 15.57 5.77 -7.46
C GLY A 32 14.64 5.17 -6.41
N VAL A 33 13.69 4.30 -6.80
CA VAL A 33 12.87 3.54 -5.85
C VAL A 33 13.74 2.44 -5.24
N ASP A 34 14.06 2.60 -3.96
CA ASP A 34 15.03 1.73 -3.27
C ASP A 34 14.35 0.49 -2.66
N THR A 35 13.04 0.55 -2.42
CA THR A 35 12.27 -0.55 -1.83
C THR A 35 10.94 -0.74 -2.53
N ASP A 36 10.55 -2.00 -2.73
CA ASP A 36 9.25 -2.43 -3.25
C ASP A 36 8.40 -2.97 -2.09
N CYS A 37 7.27 -2.32 -1.80
CA CYS A 37 6.28 -2.85 -0.84
C CYS A 37 5.52 -4.08 -1.40
N GLY A 38 5.71 -4.42 -2.67
CA GLY A 38 5.25 -5.65 -3.31
C GLY A 38 6.28 -6.79 -3.33
N SER A 39 6.19 -7.62 -4.39
CA SER A 39 7.05 -8.80 -4.58
C SER A 39 7.86 -8.77 -5.89
N VAL A 40 7.79 -7.68 -6.65
CA VAL A 40 8.34 -7.61 -8.00
C VAL A 40 9.86 -7.60 -7.96
N TYR A 41 10.47 -6.83 -7.04
CA TYR A 41 11.93 -6.81 -6.90
C TYR A 41 12.48 -8.18 -6.49
N GLN A 42 11.85 -8.83 -5.50
CA GLN A 42 12.26 -10.14 -4.99
C GLN A 42 12.19 -11.22 -6.07
N ALA A 43 11.17 -11.15 -6.95
CA ALA A 43 10.98 -12.15 -8.00
C ALA A 43 11.77 -11.86 -9.28
N ASN A 44 12.06 -10.60 -9.62
CA ASN A 44 12.51 -10.24 -10.98
C ASN A 44 13.83 -9.45 -11.06
N ALA A 45 14.32 -8.82 -9.99
CA ALA A 45 15.51 -7.97 -10.06
C ALA A 45 16.76 -8.75 -10.52
N LEU A 46 16.92 -10.00 -10.06
CA LEU A 46 18.03 -10.86 -10.50
C LEU A 46 17.95 -11.24 -11.98
N ASP A 47 16.75 -11.40 -12.52
CA ASP A 47 16.59 -11.67 -13.95
C ASP A 47 16.95 -10.45 -14.79
N ALA A 48 16.53 -9.26 -14.34
CA ALA A 48 16.92 -8.00 -14.97
C ALA A 48 18.44 -7.79 -14.98
N VAL A 49 19.15 -8.23 -13.93
CA VAL A 49 20.63 -8.24 -13.91
C VAL A 49 21.19 -9.23 -14.93
N LYS A 50 20.67 -10.47 -14.98
CA LYS A 50 21.12 -11.48 -15.96
C LYS A 50 20.91 -11.04 -17.40
N GLN A 51 19.84 -10.30 -17.67
CA GLN A 51 19.54 -9.73 -18.98
C GLN A 51 20.33 -8.44 -19.28
N GLY A 52 21.08 -7.91 -18.31
CA GLY A 52 21.85 -6.66 -18.46
C GLY A 52 20.99 -5.39 -18.48
N ILE A 53 19.70 -5.50 -18.14
CA ILE A 53 18.79 -4.36 -18.02
C ILE A 53 19.09 -3.60 -16.73
N LEU A 54 19.44 -4.32 -15.66
CA LEU A 54 20.03 -3.79 -14.43
C LEU A 54 21.51 -4.16 -14.34
N THR A 55 22.27 -3.33 -13.64
CA THR A 55 23.62 -3.64 -13.19
C THR A 55 23.61 -3.95 -11.69
N GLU A 56 24.63 -4.65 -11.18
CA GLU A 56 24.80 -4.81 -9.73
C GLU A 56 24.95 -3.46 -9.03
N ALA A 57 25.54 -2.47 -9.69
CA ALA A 57 25.71 -1.13 -9.15
C ALA A 57 24.37 -0.41 -8.91
N ASP A 58 23.37 -0.65 -9.76
CA ASP A 58 22.01 -0.13 -9.56
C ASP A 58 21.39 -0.68 -8.26
N ILE A 59 21.65 -1.97 -7.97
CA ILE A 59 21.19 -2.64 -6.75
C ILE A 59 21.98 -2.12 -5.53
N ASP A 60 23.30 -2.00 -5.65
CA ASP A 60 24.17 -1.50 -4.58
C ASP A 60 23.73 -0.10 -4.12
N ARG A 61 23.37 0.78 -5.06
CA ARG A 61 22.86 2.13 -4.76
C ARG A 61 21.61 2.05 -3.87
N ALA A 62 20.63 1.22 -4.24
CA ALA A 62 19.40 1.04 -3.46
C ALA A 62 19.68 0.46 -2.06
N LEU A 63 20.57 -0.54 -1.98
CA LEU A 63 20.97 -1.14 -0.71
C LEU A 63 21.69 -0.15 0.20
N VAL A 64 22.65 0.62 -0.33
CA VAL A 64 23.37 1.66 0.41
C VAL A 64 22.40 2.68 0.99
N ASN A 65 21.45 3.18 0.18
CA ASN A 65 20.43 4.12 0.65
C ASN A 65 19.60 3.52 1.78
N PHE A 66 19.08 2.31 1.60
CA PHE A 66 18.25 1.62 2.57
C PHE A 66 18.98 1.38 3.90
N PHE A 67 20.18 0.82 3.85
CA PHE A 67 20.97 0.56 5.06
C PHE A 67 21.45 1.84 5.73
N THR A 68 21.74 2.90 4.98
CA THR A 68 22.08 4.21 5.56
C THR A 68 20.93 4.75 6.40
N ILE A 69 19.68 4.60 5.94
CA ILE A 69 18.52 4.99 6.74
C ILE A 69 18.38 4.10 7.98
N ARG A 70 18.55 2.77 7.86
CA ARG A 70 18.52 1.86 9.02
C ARG A 70 19.59 2.19 10.07
N MET A 71 20.80 2.55 9.63
CA MET A 71 21.87 3.02 10.51
C MET A 71 21.53 4.37 11.17
N ARG A 72 20.97 5.34 10.43
CA ARG A 72 20.50 6.61 11.02
C ARG A 72 19.36 6.41 12.01
N MET A 73 18.54 5.38 11.78
CA MET A 73 17.54 4.86 12.70
C MET A 73 18.17 3.93 13.75
N GLY A 74 19.48 3.96 13.97
CA GLY A 74 20.14 3.35 15.13
C GLY A 74 19.91 1.84 15.26
N GLU A 75 19.47 1.17 14.19
CA GLU A 75 19.10 -0.25 14.23
C GLU A 75 20.30 -1.15 14.58
N PHE A 76 21.50 -0.68 14.26
CA PHE A 76 22.76 -1.35 14.53
C PHE A 76 23.51 -0.76 15.73
N ASP A 77 22.98 0.29 16.35
CA ASP A 77 23.61 0.96 17.47
C ASP A 77 23.25 0.27 18.80
N PRO A 78 24.09 0.39 19.84
CA PRO A 78 23.74 -0.06 21.19
C PRO A 78 22.41 0.55 21.64
N ARG A 79 21.53 -0.28 22.21
CA ARG A 79 20.16 0.11 22.59
C ARG A 79 20.12 1.36 23.48
N GLU A 80 21.15 1.58 24.28
CA GLU A 80 21.28 2.67 25.25
C GLU A 80 21.42 4.06 24.61
N ILE A 81 21.92 4.13 23.38
CA ILE A 81 22.13 5.41 22.66
C ILE A 81 21.03 5.70 21.63
N VAL A 82 20.09 4.76 21.44
CA VAL A 82 19.02 4.85 20.45
C VAL A 82 17.77 5.47 21.10
N PRO A 83 17.35 6.70 20.75
CA PRO A 83 16.31 7.43 21.48
C PRO A 83 14.97 6.71 21.58
N TYR A 84 14.55 6.01 20.52
CA TYR A 84 13.27 5.29 20.48
C TYR A 84 13.36 3.85 21.02
N ALA A 85 14.56 3.30 21.24
CA ALA A 85 14.68 1.95 21.79
C ALA A 85 14.22 1.90 23.27
N GLY A 86 14.19 3.03 23.96
CA GLY A 86 13.64 3.15 25.31
C GLY A 86 12.12 3.19 25.39
N ILE A 87 11.42 3.36 24.25
CA ILE A 87 9.95 3.44 24.22
C ILE A 87 9.37 2.08 24.61
N LYS A 88 8.49 2.07 25.61
CA LYS A 88 7.85 0.86 26.12
C LYS A 88 6.40 0.79 25.64
N PRO A 89 5.83 -0.41 25.43
CA PRO A 89 4.43 -0.56 25.05
C PRO A 89 3.43 0.18 25.96
N GLY A 90 3.76 0.38 27.24
CA GLY A 90 2.91 1.12 28.18
C GLY A 90 2.72 2.62 27.87
N ILE A 91 3.41 3.17 26.86
CA ILE A 91 3.12 4.53 26.35
C ILE A 91 1.87 4.55 25.44
N ILE A 92 1.45 3.39 24.93
CA ILE A 92 0.20 3.24 24.21
C ILE A 92 -0.93 3.51 25.21
N ASN A 93 -1.84 4.43 24.87
CA ASN A 93 -2.90 4.91 25.73
C ASN A 93 -2.44 5.54 27.07
N ASP A 94 -1.21 6.07 27.11
CA ASP A 94 -0.78 6.92 28.23
C ASP A 94 -1.83 8.04 28.47
N PRO A 95 -2.19 8.35 29.73
CA PRO A 95 -3.19 9.38 30.02
C PRO A 95 -2.91 10.71 29.31
N SER A 96 -1.64 11.11 29.15
CA SER A 96 -1.29 12.33 28.44
C SER A 96 -1.63 12.30 26.94
N HIS A 97 -1.58 11.13 26.30
CA HIS A 97 -2.02 10.95 24.91
C HIS A 97 -3.55 10.99 24.79
N ASN A 98 -4.27 10.45 25.79
CA ASN A 98 -5.73 10.52 25.84
C ASN A 98 -6.21 11.96 26.05
N ASP A 99 -5.54 12.71 26.94
CA ASP A 99 -5.79 14.14 27.17
C ASP A 99 -5.53 14.96 25.90
N LEU A 100 -4.43 14.69 25.20
CA LEU A 100 -4.12 15.34 23.93
C LEU A 100 -5.16 15.00 22.84
N ALA A 101 -5.61 13.74 22.75
CA ALA A 101 -6.65 13.33 21.81
C ALA A 101 -7.96 14.08 22.07
N LEU A 102 -8.34 14.27 23.34
CA LEU A 102 -9.50 15.06 23.74
C LEU A 102 -9.31 16.56 23.44
N GLU A 103 -8.12 17.10 23.70
CA GLU A 103 -7.78 18.49 23.35
C GLU A 103 -7.92 18.73 21.85
N VAL A 104 -7.38 17.84 21.02
CA VAL A 104 -7.52 17.93 19.55
C VAL A 104 -8.99 17.83 19.17
N ALA A 105 -9.72 16.83 19.68
CA ALA A 105 -11.12 16.59 19.35
C ALA A 105 -12.07 17.73 19.78
N THR A 106 -11.69 18.55 20.76
CA THR A 106 -12.45 19.74 21.17
C THR A 106 -12.11 20.99 20.35
N LYS A 107 -10.94 21.01 19.70
CA LYS A 107 -10.42 22.17 18.95
C LYS A 107 -10.68 22.11 17.44
N THR A 108 -10.98 20.94 16.90
CA THR A 108 -11.20 20.68 15.46
C THR A 108 -12.63 20.94 14.96
N PRO A 109 -13.72 20.73 15.73
CA PRO A 109 -15.06 20.87 15.18
C PRO A 109 -15.37 22.30 14.74
N VAL A 110 -16.07 22.41 13.62
CA VAL A 110 -16.41 23.67 12.97
C VAL A 110 -17.90 23.92 13.13
N LEU A 111 -18.25 25.00 13.84
CA LEU A 111 -19.63 25.47 13.94
C LEU A 111 -20.00 26.19 12.64
N LEU A 112 -20.89 25.60 11.84
CA LEU A 112 -21.27 26.11 10.53
C LEU A 112 -22.50 27.03 10.60
N LYS A 113 -23.43 26.73 11.51
CA LYS A 113 -24.65 27.51 11.74
C LYS A 113 -24.99 27.52 13.23
N ASN A 114 -25.40 28.69 13.73
CA ASN A 114 -25.95 28.86 15.08
C ASN A 114 -27.00 29.97 15.08
N SER A 115 -28.24 29.60 14.77
CA SER A 115 -29.39 30.48 14.71
C SER A 115 -29.91 30.83 16.10
N THR A 116 -30.65 31.94 16.16
CA THR A 116 -31.47 32.28 17.33
C THR A 116 -32.76 31.48 17.27
N ILE A 117 -33.11 30.77 18.35
CA ILE A 117 -34.38 30.08 18.52
C ILE A 117 -35.48 31.13 18.71
N ILE A 118 -36.50 31.11 17.86
CA ILE A 118 -37.57 32.12 17.83
C ILE A 118 -38.30 32.20 19.18
N GLU A 119 -38.61 31.04 19.77
CA GLU A 119 -39.39 30.92 21.00
C GLU A 119 -38.67 31.49 22.23
N THR A 120 -37.35 31.40 22.26
CA THR A 120 -36.55 31.76 23.45
C THR A 120 -35.74 33.04 23.28
N GLY A 121 -35.53 33.50 22.04
CA GLY A 121 -34.63 34.60 21.71
C GLY A 121 -33.15 34.31 21.94
N ALA A 122 -32.79 33.10 22.37
CA ALA A 122 -31.42 32.67 22.63
C ALA A 122 -30.81 31.94 21.43
N LYS A 123 -29.48 31.87 21.36
CA LYS A 123 -28.79 31.01 20.41
C LYS A 123 -29.09 29.54 20.70
N ALA A 124 -29.15 28.72 19.65
CA ALA A 124 -29.42 27.29 19.78
C ALA A 124 -28.28 26.51 20.46
N LEU A 125 -27.04 26.94 20.20
CA LEU A 125 -25.84 26.40 20.84
C LEU A 125 -25.10 27.49 21.63
N PRO A 126 -24.54 27.17 22.81
CA PRO A 126 -24.65 25.87 23.51
C PRO A 126 -26.05 25.62 24.09
N ILE A 127 -26.42 24.36 24.28
CA ILE A 127 -27.73 23.93 24.79
C ILE A 127 -27.83 24.23 26.29
N ASP A 128 -28.85 25.01 26.68
CA ASP A 128 -29.12 25.32 28.09
C ASP A 128 -29.89 24.19 28.79
N LEU A 129 -29.16 23.29 29.44
CA LEU A 129 -29.70 22.16 30.21
C LEU A 129 -30.53 22.56 31.44
N LYS A 130 -30.54 23.86 31.82
CA LYS A 130 -31.49 24.34 32.84
C LYS A 130 -32.91 24.38 32.28
N ARG A 131 -33.06 24.65 30.98
CA ARG A 131 -34.35 24.78 30.28
C ARG A 131 -34.74 23.50 29.56
N VAL A 132 -33.78 22.79 28.97
CA VAL A 132 -34.00 21.55 28.23
C VAL A 132 -34.10 20.35 29.17
N LYS A 133 -35.21 19.60 29.08
CA LYS A 133 -35.52 18.43 29.91
C LYS A 133 -35.49 17.12 29.14
N LYS A 134 -35.69 17.15 27.83
CA LYS A 134 -35.66 15.95 26.99
C LYS A 134 -34.97 16.21 25.66
N ILE A 135 -33.97 15.40 25.33
CA ILE A 135 -33.19 15.52 24.09
C ILE A 135 -33.35 14.22 23.29
N ALA A 136 -33.74 14.37 22.01
CA ALA A 136 -33.67 13.28 21.04
C ALA A 136 -32.26 13.23 20.43
N VAL A 137 -31.62 12.06 20.45
CA VAL A 137 -30.35 11.80 19.76
C VAL A 137 -30.60 10.79 18.64
N LEU A 138 -30.49 11.26 17.41
CA LEU A 138 -30.95 10.56 16.21
C LEU A 138 -29.83 10.40 15.19
N GLY A 139 -30.00 9.43 14.30
CA GLY A 139 -29.20 9.32 13.07
C GLY A 139 -28.05 8.31 13.16
N PRO A 140 -27.55 7.86 12.00
CA PRO A 140 -26.77 6.64 11.88
C PRO A 140 -25.33 6.77 12.40
N GLN A 141 -24.91 7.98 12.81
CA GLN A 141 -23.62 8.25 13.44
C GLN A 141 -23.73 8.50 14.94
N ALA A 142 -24.93 8.45 15.52
CA ALA A 142 -25.15 8.78 16.93
C ALA A 142 -24.42 7.82 17.89
N ASP A 143 -24.41 6.53 17.61
CA ASP A 143 -23.81 5.48 18.44
C ASP A 143 -22.53 4.88 17.84
N LYS A 144 -21.94 5.56 16.85
CA LYS A 144 -20.73 5.10 16.16
C LYS A 144 -19.51 5.93 16.53
N VAL A 145 -18.36 5.28 16.49
CA VAL A 145 -17.04 5.90 16.55
C VAL A 145 -16.40 5.67 15.20
N GLU A 146 -16.54 6.64 14.29
CA GLU A 146 -15.89 6.59 12.99
C GLU A 146 -14.54 7.29 13.05
N LEU A 147 -13.48 6.53 12.76
CA LEU A 147 -12.08 6.96 12.84
C LEU A 147 -11.48 7.22 11.46
N GLY A 148 -12.11 6.70 10.40
CA GLY A 148 -11.60 6.76 9.03
C GLY A 148 -10.63 5.62 8.70
N ASP A 149 -10.13 5.66 7.47
CA ASP A 149 -9.10 4.74 7.00
C ASP A 149 -7.78 4.95 7.76
N TYR A 150 -6.87 3.98 7.71
CA TYR A 150 -5.55 4.05 8.38
C TYR A 150 -5.60 4.23 9.91
N SER A 151 -6.70 3.84 10.55
CA SER A 151 -6.85 3.88 12.01
C SER A 151 -6.50 2.54 12.67
N GLY A 152 -5.75 2.59 13.78
CA GLY A 152 -5.48 1.42 14.61
C GLY A 152 -6.66 1.02 15.49
N GLU A 153 -6.58 -0.16 16.11
CA GLU A 153 -7.59 -0.60 17.08
C GLU A 153 -7.55 0.28 18.34
N VAL A 154 -8.72 0.78 18.75
CA VAL A 154 -8.89 1.59 19.96
C VAL A 154 -9.48 0.71 21.06
N GLU A 155 -8.96 0.83 22.28
CA GLU A 155 -9.52 0.11 23.40
C GLU A 155 -11.00 0.50 23.63
N PRO A 156 -11.92 -0.45 23.89
CA PRO A 156 -13.35 -0.15 23.93
C PRO A 156 -13.75 1.00 24.87
N HIS A 157 -13.05 1.15 26.00
CA HIS A 157 -13.34 2.19 26.99
C HIS A 157 -12.88 3.61 26.58
N LEU A 158 -12.07 3.71 25.52
CA LEU A 158 -11.63 4.98 24.91
C LEU A 158 -12.41 5.30 23.63
N SER A 159 -13.24 4.38 23.16
CA SER A 159 -14.06 4.51 21.96
C SER A 159 -15.45 5.04 22.32
N ILE A 160 -15.55 6.34 22.62
CA ILE A 160 -16.80 6.96 23.08
C ILE A 160 -17.60 7.53 21.91
N SER A 161 -18.78 6.96 21.65
CA SER A 161 -19.73 7.47 20.65
C SER A 161 -20.36 8.81 21.07
N PRO A 162 -20.91 9.62 20.15
CA PRO A 162 -21.61 10.85 20.51
C PRO A 162 -22.76 10.66 21.50
N LEU A 163 -23.60 9.64 21.31
CA LEU A 163 -24.69 9.29 22.22
C LEU A 163 -24.16 8.96 23.62
N GLU A 164 -23.13 8.11 23.70
CA GLU A 164 -22.51 7.75 24.96
C GLU A 164 -21.86 8.97 25.64
N GLY A 165 -21.16 9.82 24.90
CA GLY A 165 -20.56 11.05 25.43
C GLY A 165 -21.60 12.00 26.03
N ILE A 166 -22.75 12.16 25.37
CA ILE A 166 -23.87 12.96 25.90
C ILE A 166 -24.44 12.32 27.17
N GLN A 167 -24.68 11.01 27.17
CA GLN A 167 -25.19 10.29 28.35
C GLN A 167 -24.23 10.36 29.54
N ASN A 168 -22.93 10.18 29.29
CA ASN A 168 -21.88 10.30 30.29
C ASN A 168 -21.87 11.72 30.87
N TYR A 169 -21.94 12.75 30.04
CA TYR A 169 -21.98 14.14 30.49
C TYR A 169 -23.16 14.42 31.42
N ILE A 170 -24.38 14.00 31.05
CA ILE A 170 -25.58 14.17 31.89
C ILE A 170 -25.42 13.48 33.24
N LYS A 171 -24.89 12.24 33.23
CA LYS A 171 -24.67 11.43 34.43
C LYS A 171 -23.61 12.03 35.35
N GLU A 172 -22.46 12.41 34.81
CA GLU A 172 -21.32 12.97 35.56
C GLU A 172 -21.68 14.30 36.23
N HIS A 173 -22.53 15.12 35.59
CA HIS A 173 -22.99 16.40 36.13
C HIS A 173 -24.27 16.31 36.96
N ASN A 174 -24.82 15.10 37.20
CA ASN A 174 -26.05 14.87 37.93
C ASN A 174 -27.25 15.69 37.40
N LEU A 175 -27.44 15.70 36.08
CA LEU A 175 -28.49 16.47 35.41
C LEU A 175 -29.76 15.64 35.20
N ASN A 176 -30.91 16.29 35.31
CA ASN A 176 -32.23 15.63 35.17
C ASN A 176 -32.74 15.56 33.72
N THR A 177 -31.88 15.83 32.73
CA THR A 177 -32.26 15.82 31.32
C THR A 177 -32.35 14.38 30.82
N GLU A 178 -33.49 13.99 30.28
CA GLU A 178 -33.72 12.67 29.68
C GLU A 178 -33.13 12.63 28.27
N ILE A 179 -32.33 11.61 27.97
CA ILE A 179 -31.81 11.32 26.63
C ILE A 179 -32.60 10.15 26.05
N VAL A 180 -33.24 10.37 24.91
CA VAL A 180 -33.92 9.33 24.13
C VAL A 180 -33.28 9.23 22.76
N SER A 181 -33.13 8.03 22.22
CA SER A 181 -32.36 7.83 20.99
C SER A 181 -33.00 6.88 20.00
N VAL A 182 -32.85 7.19 18.71
CA VAL A 182 -33.14 6.27 17.59
C VAL A 182 -31.99 6.36 16.58
N ILE A 183 -31.27 5.26 16.41
CA ILE A 183 -30.02 5.25 15.63
C ILE A 183 -30.30 5.30 14.13
N SER A 184 -30.98 4.29 13.58
CA SER A 184 -31.15 4.28 12.12
C SER A 184 -32.30 5.17 11.67
N GLY A 185 -33.50 5.08 12.27
CA GLY A 185 -34.67 5.83 11.77
C GLY A 185 -34.96 5.55 10.28
N ASN A 186 -34.63 4.34 9.81
CA ASN A 186 -34.55 3.93 8.39
C ASN A 186 -33.47 4.61 7.52
N THR A 187 -32.32 5.01 8.10
CA THR A 187 -31.22 5.67 7.37
C THR A 187 -29.99 4.83 7.03
N ASP A 188 -30.00 3.55 7.35
CA ASP A 188 -28.89 2.64 7.02
C ASP A 188 -28.77 2.47 5.50
N ARG A 189 -27.55 2.61 4.97
CA ARG A 189 -27.23 2.28 3.58
C ARG A 189 -27.09 0.78 3.38
N LYS A 190 -27.58 0.26 2.26
CA LYS A 190 -27.33 -1.11 1.80
C LYS A 190 -26.39 -1.13 0.60
N THR A 191 -25.43 -2.04 0.61
CA THR A 191 -24.73 -2.47 -0.61
C THR A 191 -25.52 -3.61 -1.26
N ASP A 192 -25.35 -3.79 -2.58
CA ASP A 192 -25.98 -4.88 -3.34
C ASP A 192 -27.51 -4.90 -3.30
N PHE A 193 -28.12 -3.71 -3.26
CA PHE A 193 -29.58 -3.59 -3.39
C PHE A 193 -30.08 -4.03 -4.78
N LEU A 194 -29.20 -4.01 -5.78
CA LEU A 194 -29.39 -4.62 -7.11
C LEU A 194 -28.16 -5.44 -7.52
N THR A 195 -28.40 -6.44 -8.35
CA THR A 195 -27.36 -7.12 -9.13
C THR A 195 -27.84 -7.27 -10.56
N VAL A 196 -27.01 -6.89 -11.54
CA VAL A 196 -27.42 -6.88 -12.96
C VAL A 196 -26.60 -7.89 -13.74
N ASN A 197 -27.29 -8.69 -14.56
CA ASN A 197 -26.67 -9.72 -15.39
C ASN A 197 -26.64 -9.30 -16.86
N ARG A 198 -27.81 -8.95 -17.42
CA ARG A 198 -27.97 -8.55 -18.83
C ARG A 198 -29.01 -7.47 -18.97
N PHE A 199 -28.99 -6.77 -20.10
CA PHE A 199 -30.11 -5.95 -20.54
C PHE A 199 -30.35 -6.13 -22.05
N SER A 200 -31.54 -5.81 -22.53
CA SER A 200 -31.88 -5.92 -23.95
C SER A 200 -32.66 -4.70 -24.42
N THR A 201 -32.38 -4.22 -25.62
CA THR A 201 -33.23 -3.23 -26.29
C THR A 201 -34.47 -3.92 -26.86
N VAL A 202 -35.64 -3.31 -26.70
CA VAL A 202 -36.94 -3.91 -27.05
C VAL A 202 -37.78 -2.95 -27.89
N ARG A 203 -38.47 -3.54 -28.87
CA ARG A 203 -39.47 -2.86 -29.71
C ARG A 203 -40.69 -3.75 -29.90
N ASN A 204 -41.88 -3.25 -29.60
CA ASN A 204 -43.16 -3.94 -29.69
C ASN A 204 -43.14 -5.34 -29.03
N GLY A 205 -42.44 -5.46 -27.90
CA GLY A 205 -42.28 -6.71 -27.17
C GLY A 205 -41.24 -7.69 -27.76
N GLN A 206 -40.63 -7.38 -28.90
CA GLN A 206 -39.54 -8.15 -29.48
C GLN A 206 -38.18 -7.59 -29.03
N VAL A 207 -37.29 -8.49 -28.60
CA VAL A 207 -35.90 -8.16 -28.29
C VAL A 207 -35.15 -7.90 -29.58
N LEU A 208 -34.52 -6.74 -29.68
CA LEU A 208 -33.67 -6.39 -30.82
C LEU A 208 -32.26 -6.93 -30.59
N GLU A 209 -31.65 -6.57 -29.46
CA GLU A 209 -30.31 -7.00 -29.07
C GLU A 209 -30.21 -7.20 -27.56
N GLU A 210 -29.36 -8.14 -27.12
CA GLU A 210 -29.07 -8.42 -25.71
C GLU A 210 -27.59 -8.16 -25.43
N TYR A 211 -27.34 -7.44 -24.34
CA TYR A 211 -26.03 -7.01 -23.89
C TYR A 211 -25.68 -7.66 -22.54
N ASP A 212 -24.43 -8.10 -22.40
CA ASP A 212 -23.87 -8.54 -21.14
C ASP A 212 -23.56 -7.31 -20.28
N ALA A 213 -24.24 -7.19 -19.13
CA ALA A 213 -24.07 -6.03 -18.28
C ALA A 213 -22.64 -5.95 -17.72
N THR A 214 -21.91 -7.06 -17.65
CA THR A 214 -20.51 -7.07 -17.17
C THR A 214 -19.51 -6.56 -18.22
N LYS A 215 -19.97 -6.27 -19.44
CA LYS A 215 -19.18 -5.73 -20.56
C LYS A 215 -19.47 -4.24 -20.78
N PHE A 216 -19.45 -3.47 -19.69
CA PHE A 216 -19.53 -2.01 -19.76
C PHE A 216 -18.25 -1.41 -20.35
N ALA A 217 -18.38 -0.29 -21.06
CA ALA A 217 -17.28 0.49 -21.61
C ALA A 217 -16.59 1.33 -20.52
N SER A 218 -17.36 1.84 -19.56
CA SER A 218 -16.87 2.49 -18.34
C SER A 218 -17.88 2.31 -17.21
N SER A 219 -17.46 2.53 -15.96
CA SER A 219 -18.35 2.40 -14.81
C SER A 219 -17.92 3.29 -13.65
N ALA A 220 -18.77 3.37 -12.63
CA ALA A 220 -18.30 3.72 -11.30
C ALA A 220 -17.22 2.69 -10.85
N PRO A 221 -16.09 3.14 -10.28
CA PRO A 221 -15.11 2.28 -9.62
C PRO A 221 -15.70 1.60 -8.39
N GLY A 222 -15.15 0.43 -8.06
CA GLY A 222 -15.61 -0.38 -6.93
C GLY A 222 -16.73 -1.39 -7.26
N LEU A 223 -17.25 -1.40 -8.49
CA LEU A 223 -18.14 -2.45 -8.95
C LEU A 223 -17.42 -3.79 -9.06
N ILE A 224 -18.04 -4.83 -8.52
CA ILE A 224 -17.50 -6.19 -8.51
C ILE A 224 -18.13 -6.98 -9.65
N VAL A 225 -17.30 -7.43 -10.59
CA VAL A 225 -17.69 -8.43 -11.60
C VAL A 225 -17.34 -9.81 -11.07
N ALA A 226 -18.35 -10.56 -10.66
CA ALA A 226 -18.16 -11.89 -10.08
C ALA A 226 -19.00 -12.96 -10.79
N SER A 227 -18.47 -14.18 -10.86
CA SER A 227 -19.21 -15.35 -11.32
C SER A 227 -19.96 -15.99 -10.16
N ARG A 228 -21.29 -15.99 -10.24
CA ARG A 228 -22.18 -16.62 -9.24
C ARG A 228 -23.06 -17.66 -9.93
N TYR A 229 -22.96 -18.93 -9.50
CA TYR A 229 -23.70 -20.05 -10.09
C TYR A 229 -23.55 -20.19 -11.62
N GLY A 230 -22.34 -19.93 -12.16
CA GLY A 230 -22.04 -20.05 -13.59
C GLY A 230 -22.55 -18.91 -14.46
N ARG A 231 -22.95 -17.78 -13.85
CA ARG A 231 -23.32 -16.54 -14.54
C ARG A 231 -22.51 -15.37 -13.99
N THR A 232 -22.01 -14.53 -14.87
CA THR A 232 -21.33 -13.28 -14.50
C THR A 232 -22.38 -12.22 -14.19
N VAL A 233 -22.20 -11.49 -13.09
CA VAL A 233 -23.08 -10.39 -12.69
C VAL A 233 -22.26 -9.22 -12.20
N ILE A 234 -22.84 -8.02 -12.26
CA ILE A 234 -22.37 -6.86 -11.51
C ILE A 234 -22.98 -6.92 -10.11
N SER A 235 -22.12 -6.81 -9.10
CA SER A 235 -22.42 -6.66 -7.67
C SER A 235 -21.46 -5.62 -7.05
N GLY A 236 -21.42 -5.51 -5.74
CA GLY A 236 -20.80 -4.40 -5.02
C GLY A 236 -21.53 -3.07 -5.20
N ILE A 237 -22.78 -3.07 -5.72
CA ILE A 237 -23.47 -1.85 -6.14
C ILE A 237 -23.79 -0.98 -4.91
N LYS A 238 -23.31 0.26 -4.95
CA LYS A 238 -23.60 1.33 -3.99
C LYS A 238 -24.57 2.35 -4.60
N ASP A 239 -25.19 3.13 -3.73
CA ASP A 239 -26.10 4.20 -4.12
C ASP A 239 -25.34 5.28 -4.91
N GLY A 240 -25.76 5.52 -6.16
CA GLY A 240 -25.13 6.43 -7.11
C GLY A 240 -24.17 5.78 -8.11
N ASP A 241 -23.85 4.48 -7.95
CA ASP A 241 -22.99 3.76 -8.89
C ASP A 241 -23.62 3.69 -10.28
N TRP A 242 -22.79 3.53 -11.31
CA TRP A 242 -23.26 3.49 -12.68
C TRP A 242 -22.43 2.58 -13.59
N THR A 243 -23.01 2.12 -14.70
CA THR A 243 -22.31 1.44 -15.79
C THR A 243 -22.69 2.04 -17.13
N ALA A 244 -21.72 2.30 -18.00
CA ALA A 244 -21.93 2.88 -19.32
C ALA A 244 -21.61 1.87 -20.44
N TYR A 245 -22.42 1.89 -21.48
CA TYR A 245 -22.31 0.98 -22.63
C TYR A 245 -22.37 1.82 -23.89
N ASP A 246 -21.29 1.80 -24.68
CA ASP A 246 -21.18 2.59 -25.90
C ASP A 246 -21.81 1.87 -27.10
N ASN A 247 -22.18 2.67 -28.10
CA ASN A 247 -22.70 2.19 -29.38
C ASN A 247 -23.98 1.35 -29.29
N ILE A 248 -24.85 1.63 -28.32
CA ILE A 248 -26.16 0.99 -28.22
C ILE A 248 -27.11 1.69 -29.21
N ASP A 249 -27.55 0.98 -30.25
CA ASP A 249 -28.53 1.51 -31.18
C ASP A 249 -29.91 1.58 -30.52
N ILE A 250 -30.39 2.81 -30.31
CA ILE A 250 -31.68 3.06 -29.69
C ILE A 250 -32.76 3.50 -30.69
N THR A 251 -32.50 3.31 -31.99
CA THR A 251 -33.44 3.63 -33.06
C THR A 251 -34.72 2.81 -32.94
N ASN A 252 -35.85 3.49 -32.73
CA ASN A 252 -37.18 2.86 -32.57
C ASN A 252 -37.28 1.89 -31.36
N VAL A 253 -36.47 2.09 -30.32
CA VAL A 253 -36.60 1.36 -29.05
C VAL A 253 -37.71 1.99 -28.21
N ASP A 254 -38.62 1.16 -27.68
CA ASP A 254 -39.70 1.61 -26.78
C ASP A 254 -39.47 1.23 -25.31
N SER A 255 -38.63 0.23 -25.06
CA SER A 255 -38.34 -0.27 -23.72
C SER A 255 -36.98 -0.96 -23.65
N ILE A 256 -36.43 -1.06 -22.44
CA ILE A 256 -35.24 -1.85 -22.13
C ILE A 256 -35.62 -2.95 -21.15
N ARG A 257 -35.23 -4.19 -21.46
CA ARG A 257 -35.51 -5.35 -20.61
C ARG A 257 -34.27 -5.75 -19.83
N PHE A 258 -34.31 -5.64 -18.51
CA PHE A 258 -33.23 -5.99 -17.60
C PHE A 258 -33.40 -7.40 -17.03
N ASN A 259 -32.32 -8.15 -16.99
CA ASN A 259 -32.21 -9.41 -16.27
C ASN A 259 -31.39 -9.15 -15.00
N LEU A 260 -32.09 -8.96 -13.88
CA LEU A 260 -31.52 -8.53 -12.61
C LEU A 260 -32.16 -9.26 -11.42
N SER A 261 -31.50 -9.17 -10.27
CA SER A 261 -32.08 -9.48 -8.96
C SER A 261 -31.96 -8.28 -8.03
N SER A 262 -32.84 -8.21 -7.05
CA SER A 262 -32.83 -7.17 -6.03
C SER A 262 -32.84 -7.82 -4.65
N SER A 263 -32.37 -7.08 -3.65
CA SER A 263 -32.69 -7.39 -2.26
C SER A 263 -34.22 -7.22 -2.01
N ALA A 264 -34.69 -7.58 -0.82
CA ALA A 264 -36.13 -7.50 -0.47
C ALA A 264 -36.69 -6.08 -0.70
N ASP A 265 -35.96 -5.06 -0.27
CA ASP A 265 -36.33 -3.64 -0.45
C ASP A 265 -36.02 -3.12 -1.85
N GLY A 266 -35.00 -3.72 -2.50
CA GLY A 266 -34.56 -3.39 -3.84
C GLY A 266 -34.00 -1.96 -4.00
N GLY A 267 -34.06 -1.43 -5.22
CA GLY A 267 -33.57 -0.08 -5.53
C GLY A 267 -34.17 0.50 -6.80
N ILE A 268 -33.70 1.66 -7.22
CA ILE A 268 -34.11 2.35 -8.44
C ILE A 268 -33.00 2.17 -9.50
N LEU A 269 -33.42 1.82 -10.71
CA LEU A 269 -32.54 1.77 -11.88
C LEU A 269 -32.91 2.90 -12.83
N GLU A 270 -31.99 3.82 -13.06
CA GLU A 270 -32.12 4.87 -14.06
C GLU A 270 -31.37 4.49 -15.33
N VAL A 271 -31.99 4.73 -16.48
CA VAL A 271 -31.33 4.66 -17.79
C VAL A 271 -31.13 6.09 -18.27
N ARG A 272 -29.88 6.47 -18.50
CA ARG A 272 -29.46 7.79 -18.97
C ARG A 272 -28.72 7.67 -20.30
N VAL A 273 -28.56 8.80 -20.98
CA VAL A 273 -27.82 8.89 -22.25
C VAL A 273 -26.62 9.83 -22.11
N GLY A 274 -25.49 9.44 -22.69
CA GLY A 274 -24.25 10.22 -22.75
C GLY A 274 -23.38 10.13 -21.50
N SER A 275 -23.93 10.40 -20.32
CA SER A 275 -23.19 10.33 -19.05
C SER A 275 -24.10 9.99 -17.86
N ALA A 276 -23.51 9.69 -16.69
CA ALA A 276 -24.25 9.48 -15.45
C ALA A 276 -25.05 10.72 -14.99
N ALA A 277 -24.66 11.92 -15.44
CA ALA A 277 -25.39 13.17 -15.24
C ALA A 277 -26.31 13.52 -16.44
N GLY A 278 -26.31 12.72 -17.50
CA GLY A 278 -27.05 12.96 -18.73
C GLY A 278 -28.57 12.77 -18.59
N ASN A 279 -29.28 13.02 -19.69
CA ASN A 279 -30.74 12.97 -19.73
C ASN A 279 -31.28 11.58 -19.34
N VAL A 280 -32.29 11.55 -18.47
CA VAL A 280 -32.96 10.32 -18.03
C VAL A 280 -33.94 9.85 -19.12
N LEU A 281 -33.65 8.70 -19.71
CA LEU A 281 -34.55 8.00 -20.63
C LEU A 281 -35.63 7.22 -19.89
N ALA A 282 -35.28 6.61 -18.75
CA ALA A 282 -36.20 5.90 -17.87
C ALA A 282 -35.69 5.86 -16.43
N SER A 283 -36.61 5.66 -15.48
CA SER A 283 -36.30 5.40 -14.08
C SER A 283 -37.38 4.47 -13.55
N GLU A 284 -36.97 3.32 -13.00
CA GLU A 284 -37.88 2.28 -12.52
C GLU A 284 -37.46 1.80 -11.14
N ARG A 285 -38.43 1.64 -10.23
CA ARG A 285 -38.21 0.97 -8.95
C ARG A 285 -38.27 -0.55 -9.12
N ILE A 286 -37.21 -1.21 -8.70
CA ILE A 286 -37.01 -2.66 -8.78
C ILE A 286 -37.00 -3.22 -7.36
N SER A 287 -38.04 -3.97 -6.98
CA SER A 287 -38.12 -4.68 -5.71
C SER A 287 -38.59 -6.13 -5.88
N SER A 288 -38.34 -6.94 -4.84
CA SER A 288 -38.90 -8.29 -4.74
C SER A 288 -40.31 -8.23 -4.15
N PRO A 289 -41.32 -8.91 -4.73
CA PRO A 289 -42.67 -8.90 -4.16
C PRO A 289 -42.67 -9.57 -2.77
N PRO A 290 -43.41 -9.04 -1.78
CA PRO A 290 -43.61 -9.72 -0.51
C PRO A 290 -44.45 -10.98 -0.74
N GLU A 291 -43.91 -12.12 -0.32
CA GLU A 291 -44.59 -13.42 -0.20
C GLU A 291 -45.15 -14.09 -1.48
N ARG A 292 -44.36 -15.01 -2.02
CA ARG A 292 -44.82 -16.34 -2.49
C ARG A 292 -43.63 -17.29 -2.62
N GLY A 293 -43.13 -17.79 -1.48
CA GLY A 293 -42.37 -19.05 -1.33
C GLY A 293 -41.35 -19.48 -2.41
N GLY A 294 -40.69 -18.55 -3.09
CA GLY A 294 -39.71 -18.83 -4.14
C GLY A 294 -38.28 -18.69 -3.61
N PHE A 295 -37.40 -19.64 -3.96
CA PHE A 295 -35.98 -19.58 -3.61
C PHE A 295 -35.35 -18.25 -4.09
N PRO A 296 -34.67 -17.50 -3.20
CA PRO A 296 -33.98 -16.26 -3.56
C PRO A 296 -32.83 -16.58 -4.52
N GLY A 297 -32.85 -16.01 -5.73
CA GLY A 297 -31.79 -16.20 -6.74
C GLY A 297 -32.23 -16.36 -8.19
N TRP A 298 -33.53 -16.39 -8.50
CA TRP A 298 -34.01 -16.49 -9.88
C TRP A 298 -34.40 -15.11 -10.43
N ALA A 299 -33.52 -14.55 -11.26
CA ALA A 299 -33.73 -13.28 -11.94
C ALA A 299 -34.99 -13.32 -12.84
N ARG A 300 -35.94 -12.42 -12.58
CA ARG A 300 -37.10 -12.21 -13.46
C ARG A 300 -36.81 -11.02 -14.36
N PRO A 301 -36.94 -11.14 -15.69
CA PRO A 301 -36.79 -10.01 -16.58
C PRO A 301 -37.75 -8.88 -16.21
N ARG A 302 -37.26 -7.64 -16.15
CA ARG A 302 -38.03 -6.41 -15.91
C ARG A 302 -37.93 -5.54 -17.16
N THR A 303 -39.06 -5.27 -17.82
CA THR A 303 -39.12 -4.39 -18.99
C THR A 303 -39.50 -2.98 -18.55
N VAL A 304 -38.62 -2.02 -18.83
CA VAL A 304 -38.75 -0.62 -18.44
C VAL A 304 -39.01 0.23 -19.68
N PRO A 305 -40.15 0.94 -19.78
CA PRO A 305 -40.42 1.85 -20.89
C PRO A 305 -39.45 3.02 -20.91
N VAL A 306 -38.96 3.41 -22.10
CA VAL A 306 -38.01 4.51 -22.28
C VAL A 306 -38.62 5.66 -23.10
N LYS A 307 -38.31 6.90 -22.73
CA LYS A 307 -38.89 8.13 -23.32
C LYS A 307 -38.11 8.64 -24.56
N ILE A 308 -37.56 7.74 -25.37
CA ILE A 308 -36.67 8.10 -26.48
C ILE A 308 -37.41 8.90 -27.56
N ASN A 309 -38.62 8.45 -27.95
CA ASN A 309 -39.43 9.13 -28.96
C ASN A 309 -39.91 10.52 -28.52
N THR A 310 -40.06 10.75 -27.22
CA THR A 310 -40.42 12.07 -26.66
C THR A 310 -39.22 13.03 -26.67
N LEU A 311 -38.00 12.50 -26.56
CA LEU A 311 -36.75 13.27 -26.54
C LEU A 311 -36.12 13.45 -27.93
N GLY A 312 -36.63 12.78 -28.96
CA GLY A 312 -36.14 12.89 -30.34
C GLY A 312 -34.76 12.28 -30.58
N ILE A 313 -34.33 11.35 -29.73
CA ILE A 313 -32.99 10.75 -29.77
C ILE A 313 -33.04 9.47 -30.63
N THR A 314 -32.05 9.25 -31.49
CA THR A 314 -31.99 8.09 -32.40
C THR A 314 -30.55 7.69 -32.69
N GLY A 315 -30.34 6.55 -33.33
CA GLY A 315 -29.03 6.00 -33.66
C GLY A 315 -28.25 5.43 -32.48
N PRO A 316 -26.97 5.09 -32.69
CA PRO A 316 -26.06 4.62 -31.63
C PRO A 316 -25.82 5.69 -30.57
N GLN A 317 -25.96 5.31 -29.30
CA GLN A 317 -25.74 6.18 -28.15
C GLN A 317 -24.95 5.45 -27.05
N THR A 318 -24.34 6.21 -26.16
CA THR A 318 -23.87 5.69 -24.86
C THR A 318 -25.04 5.64 -23.90
N LEU A 319 -25.44 4.43 -23.48
CA LEU A 319 -26.41 4.26 -22.41
C LEU A 319 -25.70 4.10 -21.07
N VAL A 320 -26.17 4.84 -20.06
CA VAL A 320 -25.64 4.79 -18.69
C VAL A 320 -26.72 4.29 -17.74
N LEU A 321 -26.48 3.16 -17.09
CA LEU A 321 -27.33 2.63 -16.04
C LEU A 321 -26.85 3.20 -14.70
N VAL A 322 -27.69 3.98 -13.99
CA VAL A 322 -27.38 4.50 -12.65
C VAL A 322 -28.24 3.78 -11.62
N TYR A 323 -27.61 3.31 -10.54
CA TYR A 323 -28.23 2.54 -9.48
C TYR A 323 -28.45 3.43 -8.26
N ARG A 324 -29.68 3.48 -7.74
CA ARG A 324 -29.98 4.19 -6.48
C ARG A 324 -30.63 3.27 -5.47
N GLU A 325 -30.29 3.46 -4.20
CA GLU A 325 -31.00 2.78 -3.12
C GLU A 325 -32.46 3.26 -3.06
N ALA A 326 -33.40 2.38 -2.70
CA ALA A 326 -34.79 2.79 -2.55
C ALA A 326 -34.95 3.65 -1.28
N GLU A 327 -35.33 4.91 -1.45
CA GLU A 327 -35.66 5.80 -0.33
C GLU A 327 -36.82 5.20 0.51
N LYS A 328 -36.63 5.19 1.83
CA LYS A 328 -37.67 4.81 2.80
C LYS A 328 -38.15 6.07 3.51
N GLU A 329 -39.44 6.11 3.81
CA GLU A 329 -39.97 7.08 4.74
C GLU A 329 -39.34 6.87 6.13
N ILE A 330 -39.08 7.98 6.81
CA ILE A 330 -38.65 7.96 8.21
C ILE A 330 -39.79 7.38 9.02
N ASP A 331 -39.48 6.40 9.86
CA ASP A 331 -40.53 5.69 10.59
C ASP A 331 -41.25 6.63 11.57
N ALA A 332 -42.56 6.42 11.71
CA ALA A 332 -43.40 7.27 12.54
C ALA A 332 -42.98 7.26 14.03
N ALA A 333 -42.32 6.20 14.51
CA ALA A 333 -41.87 6.15 15.91
C ALA A 333 -40.71 7.13 16.14
N THR A 334 -39.76 7.22 15.20
CA THR A 334 -38.69 8.24 15.21
C THR A 334 -39.27 9.66 15.24
N LEU A 335 -40.24 9.95 14.35
CA LEU A 335 -40.84 11.29 14.30
C LEU A 335 -41.65 11.62 15.56
N ASN A 336 -42.44 10.68 16.07
CA ASN A 336 -43.20 10.88 17.32
C ASN A 336 -42.27 11.08 18.53
N LEU A 337 -41.15 10.35 18.60
CA LEU A 337 -40.14 10.52 19.64
C LEU A 337 -39.49 11.91 19.56
N ALA A 338 -39.10 12.35 18.36
CA ALA A 338 -38.48 13.64 18.16
C ALA A 338 -39.43 14.82 18.47
N ALA A 339 -40.72 14.70 18.14
CA ALA A 339 -41.72 15.72 18.42
C ALA A 339 -41.99 15.92 19.92
N GLY A 340 -41.77 14.88 20.72
CA GLY A 340 -41.92 14.92 22.18
C GLY A 340 -40.70 15.46 22.94
N CYS A 341 -39.64 15.89 22.25
CA CYS A 341 -38.39 16.36 22.86
C CYS A 341 -38.21 17.89 22.70
N ASP A 342 -37.50 18.53 23.63
CA ASP A 342 -37.24 19.97 23.55
C ASP A 342 -36.21 20.33 22.48
N VAL A 343 -35.29 19.41 22.20
CA VAL A 343 -34.20 19.53 21.22
C VAL A 343 -34.02 18.19 20.50
N ALA A 344 -33.78 18.24 19.19
CA ALA A 344 -33.39 17.08 18.40
C ALA A 344 -31.95 17.24 17.88
N LEU A 345 -31.07 16.32 18.26
CA LEU A 345 -29.69 16.21 17.77
C LEU A 345 -29.63 15.12 16.71
N ILE A 346 -29.26 15.46 15.48
CA ILE A 346 -29.19 14.51 14.37
C ILE A 346 -27.74 14.33 13.95
N PHE A 347 -27.18 13.15 14.22
CA PHE A 347 -25.84 12.73 13.86
C PHE A 347 -25.86 12.01 12.51
N VAL A 348 -25.38 12.70 11.49
CA VAL A 348 -25.31 12.25 10.09
C VAL A 348 -23.86 12.21 9.63
N GLY A 349 -23.57 11.47 8.58
CA GLY A 349 -22.19 11.37 8.15
C GLY A 349 -21.90 10.35 7.06
N THR A 350 -20.61 10.18 6.79
CA THR A 350 -20.06 9.14 5.92
C THR A 350 -19.31 8.11 6.76
N ASP A 351 -19.10 6.93 6.21
CA ASP A 351 -18.26 5.87 6.79
C ASP A 351 -17.41 5.21 5.70
N GLN A 352 -16.61 4.22 6.08
CA GLN A 352 -15.77 3.47 5.13
C GLN A 352 -16.55 2.73 4.03
N SER A 353 -17.87 2.52 4.18
CA SER A 353 -18.68 1.95 3.08
C SER A 353 -18.92 2.99 1.97
N THR A 354 -18.94 4.27 2.35
CA THR A 354 -19.22 5.39 1.45
C THR A 354 -17.98 5.97 0.79
N GLY A 355 -16.81 5.91 1.43
CA GLY A 355 -15.54 6.26 0.80
C GLY A 355 -14.34 5.85 1.67
N ARG A 356 -13.27 5.40 1.03
CA ARG A 356 -12.04 4.88 1.63
C ARG A 356 -10.94 4.80 0.55
N GLU A 357 -9.75 4.33 0.88
CA GLU A 357 -8.74 3.99 -0.13
C GLU A 357 -9.34 3.07 -1.21
N GLU A 358 -8.97 3.30 -2.48
CA GLU A 358 -9.53 2.65 -3.67
C GLU A 358 -11.03 2.88 -3.94
N SER A 359 -11.72 3.73 -3.17
CA SER A 359 -13.16 3.98 -3.33
C SER A 359 -13.52 5.45 -3.13
N ASP A 360 -13.57 6.18 -4.25
CA ASP A 360 -14.04 7.56 -4.28
C ASP A 360 -15.57 7.70 -4.16
N ARG A 361 -16.03 8.90 -3.79
CA ARG A 361 -17.46 9.26 -3.78
C ARG A 361 -17.87 9.91 -5.12
N PHE A 362 -18.93 9.40 -5.74
CA PHE A 362 -19.52 9.97 -6.97
C PHE A 362 -20.54 11.07 -6.73
N ALA A 363 -20.95 11.26 -5.47
CA ALA A 363 -21.86 12.31 -5.05
C ALA A 363 -21.37 12.95 -3.76
N LEU A 364 -21.69 14.24 -3.61
CA LEU A 364 -21.45 14.96 -2.36
C LEU A 364 -22.68 14.95 -1.45
N THR A 365 -23.81 14.36 -1.86
CA THR A 365 -25.00 14.25 -1.00
C THR A 365 -24.73 13.37 0.22
N LEU A 366 -25.42 13.64 1.34
CA LEU A 366 -25.40 12.73 2.48
C LEU A 366 -25.90 11.34 2.07
N PRO A 367 -25.32 10.27 2.63
CA PRO A 367 -25.64 8.91 2.23
C PRO A 367 -27.03 8.45 2.70
N GLY A 368 -27.73 7.69 1.86
CA GLY A 368 -29.06 7.15 2.18
C GLY A 368 -30.12 8.26 2.21
N ASN A 369 -31.13 8.11 3.05
CA ASN A 369 -32.18 9.12 3.28
C ASN A 369 -31.86 10.05 4.48
N GLN A 370 -30.59 10.22 4.85
CA GLN A 370 -30.19 11.09 5.97
C GLN A 370 -30.67 12.55 5.80
N ASN A 371 -30.70 13.06 4.56
CA ASN A 371 -31.32 14.36 4.26
C ASN A 371 -32.82 14.38 4.58
N GLU A 372 -33.55 13.30 4.31
CA GLU A 372 -34.98 13.19 4.66
C GLU A 372 -35.18 13.12 6.16
N LEU A 373 -34.31 12.42 6.91
CA LEU A 373 -34.33 12.43 8.37
C LEU A 373 -34.22 13.86 8.91
N ILE A 374 -33.26 14.63 8.41
CA ILE A 374 -33.07 16.04 8.83
C ILE A 374 -34.33 16.84 8.54
N LYS A 375 -34.85 16.77 7.32
CA LYS A 375 -36.04 17.55 6.90
C LYS A 375 -37.29 17.16 7.70
N ALA A 376 -37.54 15.86 7.86
CA ALA A 376 -38.73 15.36 8.53
C ALA A 376 -38.71 15.68 10.04
N VAL A 377 -37.55 15.56 10.70
CA VAL A 377 -37.40 15.92 12.11
C VAL A 377 -37.46 17.44 12.31
N ALA A 378 -36.81 18.23 11.46
CA ALA A 378 -36.87 19.69 11.55
C ALA A 378 -38.31 20.22 11.39
N ALA A 379 -39.13 19.59 10.55
CA ALA A 379 -40.52 19.98 10.36
C ALA A 379 -41.42 19.77 11.60
N ILE A 380 -41.03 18.90 12.54
CA ILE A 380 -41.80 18.58 13.76
C ILE A 380 -41.11 19.06 15.04
N ASN A 381 -39.80 19.33 15.00
CA ASN A 381 -39.01 19.84 16.11
C ASN A 381 -38.20 21.07 15.65
N PRO A 382 -38.66 22.30 15.97
CA PRO A 382 -38.04 23.55 15.52
C PRO A 382 -36.67 23.82 16.15
N ASN A 383 -36.25 23.01 17.12
CA ASN A 383 -34.94 23.08 17.78
C ASN A 383 -34.03 21.93 17.31
N THR A 384 -33.93 21.75 15.99
CA THR A 384 -33.10 20.70 15.39
C THR A 384 -31.66 21.16 15.19
N ILE A 385 -30.69 20.39 15.68
CA ILE A 385 -29.26 20.61 15.49
C ILE A 385 -28.67 19.42 14.74
N VAL A 386 -27.95 19.69 13.66
CA VAL A 386 -27.32 18.67 12.82
C VAL A 386 -25.83 18.61 13.10
N VAL A 387 -25.32 17.43 13.44
CA VAL A 387 -23.88 17.17 13.59
C VAL A 387 -23.44 16.26 12.45
N MET A 388 -22.53 16.76 11.61
CA MET A 388 -22.04 16.09 10.42
C MET A 388 -20.64 15.52 10.64
N GLN A 389 -20.56 14.19 10.65
CA GLN A 389 -19.33 13.43 10.72
C GLN A 389 -18.99 12.85 9.34
N THR A 390 -18.37 13.68 8.49
CA THR A 390 -18.14 13.34 7.08
C THR A 390 -16.66 13.40 6.71
N MET A 391 -16.24 12.49 5.83
CA MET A 391 -14.98 12.52 5.11
C MET A 391 -15.02 13.66 4.09
N GLY A 392 -14.52 14.82 4.49
CA GLY A 392 -14.57 16.04 3.68
C GLY A 392 -15.99 16.59 3.52
N MET A 393 -16.20 17.38 2.46
CA MET A 393 -17.43 18.13 2.25
C MET A 393 -18.61 17.25 1.80
N VAL A 394 -19.83 17.74 2.08
CA VAL A 394 -21.11 17.23 1.59
C VAL A 394 -22.03 18.39 1.16
N GLU A 395 -22.97 18.15 0.26
CA GLU A 395 -23.99 19.14 -0.11
C GLU A 395 -24.95 19.37 1.05
N VAL A 396 -25.08 20.63 1.47
CA VAL A 396 -25.86 21.05 2.64
C VAL A 396 -27.08 21.91 2.29
N GLU A 397 -27.24 22.30 1.02
CA GLU A 397 -28.25 23.26 0.58
C GLU A 397 -29.69 22.80 0.88
N GLN A 398 -29.93 21.48 0.94
CA GLN A 398 -31.26 20.92 1.23
C GLN A 398 -31.76 21.20 2.66
N PHE A 399 -30.87 21.47 3.62
CA PHE A 399 -31.26 21.64 5.02
C PHE A 399 -30.66 22.87 5.69
N LYS A 400 -29.55 23.44 5.20
CA LYS A 400 -28.89 24.57 5.87
C LYS A 400 -29.77 25.81 6.00
N HIS A 401 -30.71 26.02 5.07
CA HIS A 401 -31.57 27.21 5.04
C HIS A 401 -32.91 27.00 5.75
N LEU A 402 -33.21 25.78 6.21
CA LEU A 402 -34.40 25.53 7.01
C LEU A 402 -34.31 26.31 8.32
N ALA A 403 -35.38 27.03 8.66
CA ALA A 403 -35.45 27.84 9.87
C ALA A 403 -35.29 26.97 11.14
N ASP A 404 -35.90 25.78 11.09
CA ASP A 404 -35.97 24.80 12.17
C ASP A 404 -34.67 24.00 12.39
N VAL A 405 -33.76 24.02 11.41
CA VAL A 405 -32.37 23.56 11.59
C VAL A 405 -31.59 24.69 12.21
N THR A 406 -31.59 24.78 13.53
CA THR A 406 -31.07 25.93 14.27
C THR A 406 -29.56 25.85 14.52
N GLY A 407 -28.95 24.67 14.45
CA GLY A 407 -27.50 24.49 14.57
C GLY A 407 -26.93 23.50 13.55
N ILE A 408 -25.71 23.74 13.07
CA ILE A 408 -24.96 22.80 12.22
C ILE A 408 -23.50 22.78 12.67
N ILE A 409 -22.98 21.59 12.99
CA ILE A 409 -21.57 21.35 13.35
C ILE A 409 -20.98 20.34 12.37
N TRP A 410 -19.75 20.56 11.91
CA TRP A 410 -18.96 19.56 11.19
C TRP A 410 -17.74 19.15 12.01
N THR A 411 -17.44 17.85 12.07
CA THR A 411 -16.37 17.31 12.92
C THR A 411 -15.23 16.66 12.16
N GLY A 412 -15.43 16.29 10.89
CA GLY A 412 -14.60 15.25 10.27
C GLY A 412 -14.65 13.94 11.08
N TYR A 413 -13.68 13.06 10.88
CA TYR A 413 -13.45 11.91 11.76
C TYR A 413 -12.57 12.35 12.92
N ASN A 414 -13.18 12.48 14.10
CA ASN A 414 -12.65 13.28 15.19
C ASN A 414 -11.95 12.44 16.28
N GLY A 415 -11.38 11.31 15.88
CA GLY A 415 -10.61 10.40 16.74
C GLY A 415 -11.41 9.70 17.84
N GLN A 416 -10.69 9.03 18.74
CA GLN A 416 -11.29 8.19 19.80
C GLN A 416 -12.12 9.00 20.83
N ALA A 417 -11.73 10.24 21.11
CA ALA A 417 -12.36 11.09 22.13
C ALA A 417 -13.58 11.89 21.59
N GLN A 418 -14.06 11.57 20.39
CA GLN A 418 -15.05 12.37 19.68
C GLN A 418 -16.37 12.58 20.42
N GLY A 419 -16.90 11.56 21.10
CA GLY A 419 -18.18 11.66 21.80
C GLY A 419 -18.10 12.59 23.01
N THR A 420 -17.05 12.43 23.82
CA THR A 420 -16.77 13.31 24.96
C THR A 420 -16.55 14.75 24.52
N ALA A 421 -15.77 14.96 23.45
CA ALA A 421 -15.54 16.29 22.90
C ALA A 421 -16.85 16.94 22.40
N MET A 422 -17.70 16.17 21.72
CA MET A 422 -18.97 16.68 21.20
C MET A 422 -19.92 17.09 22.34
N ALA A 423 -20.04 16.30 23.40
CA ALA A 423 -20.85 16.67 24.56
C ALA A 423 -20.39 18.00 25.19
N LYS A 424 -19.08 18.18 25.36
CA LYS A 424 -18.49 19.43 25.87
C LYS A 424 -18.80 20.64 24.99
N ILE A 425 -18.80 20.46 23.67
CA ILE A 425 -19.16 21.53 22.72
C ILE A 425 -20.65 21.83 22.79
N LEU A 426 -21.50 20.81 22.72
CA LEU A 426 -22.96 20.97 22.74
C LEU A 426 -23.45 21.69 24.00
N PHE A 427 -22.82 21.44 25.15
CA PHE A 427 -23.24 21.99 26.45
C PHE A 427 -22.41 23.18 26.93
N GLY A 428 -21.44 23.65 26.13
CA GLY A 428 -20.76 24.93 26.34
C GLY A 428 -19.55 24.89 27.29
N ASP A 429 -19.09 23.70 27.71
CA ASP A 429 -17.78 23.53 28.34
C ASP A 429 -16.65 23.98 27.42
N VAL A 430 -16.84 23.79 26.10
CA VAL A 430 -15.91 24.17 25.05
C VAL A 430 -16.62 25.06 24.04
N ASN A 431 -16.01 26.21 23.76
CA ASN A 431 -16.39 27.06 22.65
C ASN A 431 -15.70 26.58 21.35
N PRO A 432 -16.44 26.17 20.30
CA PRO A 432 -15.84 25.71 19.05
C PRO A 432 -15.04 26.84 18.39
N GLY A 433 -13.83 26.51 17.94
CA GLY A 433 -12.91 27.43 17.26
C GLY A 433 -12.26 26.84 16.01
N GLY A 434 -12.76 25.69 15.53
CA GLY A 434 -12.33 25.10 14.27
C GLY A 434 -12.73 25.95 13.08
N LYS A 435 -11.93 25.88 12.00
CA LYS A 435 -12.19 26.53 10.71
C LYS A 435 -12.08 25.52 9.57
N LEU A 436 -12.88 25.70 8.52
CA LEU A 436 -12.89 24.82 7.36
C LEU A 436 -11.53 24.80 6.65
N ASN A 437 -10.99 23.61 6.39
CA ASN A 437 -9.76 23.40 5.62
C ASN A 437 -10.02 23.14 4.12
N VAL A 438 -11.29 23.08 3.71
CA VAL A 438 -11.72 22.89 2.31
C VAL A 438 -12.87 23.84 1.98
N THR A 439 -13.05 24.14 0.69
CA THR A 439 -14.20 24.93 0.23
C THR A 439 -15.44 24.03 0.14
N TRP A 440 -16.57 24.50 0.67
CA TRP A 440 -17.82 23.76 0.64
C TRP A 440 -18.66 24.20 -0.54
N HIS A 441 -18.60 23.46 -1.64
CA HIS A 441 -19.32 23.80 -2.88
C HIS A 441 -20.83 23.56 -2.74
N LYS A 442 -21.63 24.36 -3.44
CA LYS A 442 -23.09 24.22 -3.46
C LYS A 442 -23.54 22.92 -4.12
N SER A 443 -22.88 22.55 -5.21
CA SER A 443 -23.12 21.30 -5.91
C SER A 443 -21.85 20.71 -6.50
N LEU A 444 -21.78 19.38 -6.60
CA LEU A 444 -20.77 18.68 -7.38
C LEU A 444 -20.73 19.16 -8.85
N THR A 445 -21.88 19.58 -9.40
CA THR A 445 -21.99 20.08 -10.78
C THR A 445 -21.27 21.41 -11.04
N ASP A 446 -20.89 22.14 -9.99
CA ASP A 446 -20.09 23.36 -10.13
C ASP A 446 -18.58 23.05 -10.29
N LEU A 447 -18.12 21.81 -10.07
CA LEU A 447 -16.72 21.41 -10.14
C LEU A 447 -16.33 20.85 -11.52
N PRO A 448 -15.04 20.89 -11.89
CA PRO A 448 -14.54 20.15 -13.05
C PRO A 448 -14.88 18.67 -12.98
N GLU A 449 -14.95 18.04 -14.16
CA GLU A 449 -15.20 16.61 -14.29
C GLU A 449 -14.29 15.78 -13.37
N PHE A 450 -14.81 14.65 -12.91
CA PHE A 450 -14.18 13.80 -11.89
C PHE A 450 -12.71 13.44 -12.21
N ASN A 451 -12.41 13.10 -13.48
CA ASN A 451 -11.06 12.73 -13.93
C ASN A 451 -10.14 13.92 -14.25
N ASN A 452 -10.63 15.16 -14.16
CA ASN A 452 -9.81 16.35 -14.43
C ASN A 452 -9.12 16.84 -13.14
N TYR A 453 -7.85 16.51 -12.95
CA TYR A 453 -7.07 16.94 -11.78
C TYR A 453 -6.52 18.37 -11.87
N ASN A 454 -6.82 19.13 -12.93
CA ASN A 454 -6.39 20.52 -13.02
C ASN A 454 -7.12 21.37 -11.96
N LEU A 455 -6.34 22.03 -11.10
CA LEU A 455 -6.86 22.92 -10.06
C LEU A 455 -7.50 24.20 -10.63
N ARG A 456 -7.10 24.64 -11.82
CA ARG A 456 -7.56 25.89 -12.46
C ARG A 456 -8.87 25.73 -13.23
N GLY A 457 -9.18 24.52 -13.69
CA GLY A 457 -10.45 24.19 -14.34
C GLY A 457 -10.50 24.24 -15.87
N ASP A 458 -9.39 24.36 -16.61
CA ASP A 458 -9.35 24.27 -18.09
C ASP A 458 -10.44 25.08 -18.83
N GLY A 459 -10.72 26.32 -18.39
CA GLY A 459 -11.79 27.16 -18.95
C GLY A 459 -13.18 26.95 -18.33
N THR A 460 -13.30 26.03 -17.38
CA THR A 460 -14.43 25.86 -16.45
C THR A 460 -14.07 26.42 -15.06
N ASN A 461 -14.88 26.16 -14.04
CA ASN A 461 -14.57 26.62 -12.67
C ASN A 461 -13.36 25.85 -12.12
N GLY A 462 -12.45 26.51 -11.39
CA GLY A 462 -11.38 25.81 -10.68
C GLY A 462 -11.87 25.00 -9.48
N ARG A 463 -10.98 24.28 -8.80
CA ARG A 463 -11.35 23.37 -7.69
C ARG A 463 -11.33 23.99 -6.30
N THR A 464 -10.49 25.00 -6.07
CA THR A 464 -10.25 25.57 -4.72
C THR A 464 -10.60 27.05 -4.67
N TYR A 465 -10.63 27.65 -3.47
CA TYR A 465 -10.82 29.12 -3.32
C TYR A 465 -9.81 29.96 -4.11
N MET A 466 -8.68 29.38 -4.54
CA MET A 466 -7.69 30.03 -5.40
C MET A 466 -8.21 30.27 -6.82
N TYR A 467 -9.12 29.44 -7.32
CA TYR A 467 -9.54 29.42 -8.73
C TYR A 467 -11.06 29.27 -8.92
N PHE A 468 -11.84 29.09 -7.84
CA PHE A 468 -13.30 28.98 -7.87
C PHE A 468 -13.93 30.33 -7.51
N ASN A 469 -14.61 30.95 -8.48
CA ASN A 469 -15.18 32.30 -8.35
C ASN A 469 -16.71 32.34 -8.21
N ARG A 470 -17.39 31.19 -8.08
CA ARG A 470 -18.85 31.11 -7.88
C ARG A 470 -19.20 31.09 -6.39
N ASP A 471 -20.48 31.20 -6.09
CA ASP A 471 -20.96 31.06 -4.71
C ASP A 471 -20.71 29.66 -4.14
N VAL A 472 -20.43 29.61 -2.84
CA VAL A 472 -20.14 28.40 -2.08
C VAL A 472 -21.12 28.31 -0.91
N SER A 473 -21.34 27.11 -0.39
CA SER A 473 -22.15 26.90 0.82
C SER A 473 -21.45 27.44 2.05
N TYR A 474 -20.15 27.20 2.17
CA TYR A 474 -19.26 27.75 3.19
C TYR A 474 -17.86 27.89 2.57
N GLU A 475 -17.22 29.03 2.77
CA GLU A 475 -15.91 29.30 2.20
C GLU A 475 -14.76 28.63 2.97
N PHE A 476 -13.61 28.48 2.30
CA PHE A 476 -12.38 28.05 2.97
C PHE A 476 -12.06 28.97 4.15
N GLY A 477 -11.70 28.39 5.30
CA GLY A 477 -11.41 29.10 6.53
C GLY A 477 -12.63 29.54 7.34
N TYR A 478 -13.87 29.22 6.92
CA TYR A 478 -15.09 29.59 7.66
C TYR A 478 -15.26 28.78 8.95
N GLY A 479 -15.86 29.39 9.97
CA GLY A 479 -16.22 28.73 11.22
C GLY A 479 -16.65 29.73 12.28
N LEU A 480 -17.84 29.50 12.86
CA LEU A 480 -18.42 30.33 13.90
C LEU A 480 -17.87 29.97 15.29
N SER A 481 -18.17 30.83 16.26
CA SER A 481 -17.86 30.66 17.68
C SER A 481 -19.12 30.97 18.52
N TYR A 482 -19.13 30.56 19.78
CA TYR A 482 -20.11 31.02 20.77
C TYR A 482 -19.88 32.46 21.22
N THR A 483 -18.74 33.05 20.83
CA THR A 483 -18.45 34.47 21.02
C THR A 483 -18.29 35.18 19.66
N THR A 484 -18.10 36.50 19.70
CA THR A 484 -17.85 37.33 18.52
C THR A 484 -16.49 38.01 18.62
N PHE A 485 -15.89 38.29 17.46
CA PHE A 485 -14.60 38.95 17.36
C PHE A 485 -14.66 40.18 16.45
N GLU A 486 -14.01 41.24 16.89
CA GLU A 486 -13.78 42.45 16.09
C GLU A 486 -12.29 42.62 15.80
N TYR A 487 -11.99 43.15 14.62
CA TYR A 487 -10.63 43.31 14.11
C TYR A 487 -10.34 44.79 13.89
N SER A 488 -9.17 45.24 14.31
CA SER A 488 -8.76 46.64 14.15
C SER A 488 -7.24 46.76 14.05
N ASN A 489 -6.73 47.98 13.82
CA ASN A 489 -5.29 48.28 13.82
C ASN A 489 -4.46 47.40 12.87
N PHE A 490 -4.95 47.19 11.65
CA PHE A 490 -4.24 46.46 10.59
C PHE A 490 -2.96 47.20 10.19
N ALA A 491 -1.82 46.50 10.21
CA ALA A 491 -0.54 47.06 9.83
C ALA A 491 0.36 46.04 9.13
N ILE A 492 1.31 46.57 8.36
CA ILE A 492 2.38 45.82 7.73
C ILE A 492 3.71 46.52 8.04
N SER A 493 4.70 45.73 8.44
CA SER A 493 6.04 46.24 8.80
C SER A 493 6.77 46.98 7.67
N LYS A 494 6.47 46.67 6.40
CA LYS A 494 7.14 47.24 5.22
C LYS A 494 6.19 47.27 4.02
N THR A 495 6.13 48.40 3.31
CA THR A 495 5.29 48.59 2.12
C THR A 495 6.06 48.53 0.79
N SER A 496 7.39 48.41 0.84
CA SER A 496 8.24 48.17 -0.33
C SER A 496 9.08 46.94 -0.07
N ILE A 497 8.77 45.84 -0.76
CA ILE A 497 9.35 44.51 -0.48
C ILE A 497 10.11 43.99 -1.70
N THR A 498 11.03 43.09 -1.42
CA THR A 498 11.73 42.25 -2.39
C THR A 498 11.51 40.78 -2.02
N PRO A 499 11.76 39.83 -2.92
CA PRO A 499 11.65 38.41 -2.60
C PRO A 499 12.53 37.94 -1.43
N ASN A 500 13.56 38.72 -1.05
CA ASN A 500 14.50 38.37 0.03
C ASN A 500 14.12 39.00 1.38
N ASP A 501 13.02 39.76 1.44
CA ASP A 501 12.56 40.39 2.68
C ASP A 501 11.76 39.41 3.55
N LYS A 502 11.66 39.74 4.83
CA LYS A 502 10.67 39.19 5.75
C LYS A 502 9.78 40.33 6.24
N ILE A 503 8.47 40.13 6.19
CA ILE A 503 7.49 41.11 6.68
C ILE A 503 6.64 40.52 7.79
N THR A 504 6.20 41.37 8.70
CA THR A 504 5.17 41.06 9.68
C THR A 504 3.88 41.80 9.31
N VAL A 505 2.77 41.05 9.24
CA VAL A 505 1.41 41.59 9.21
C VAL A 505 0.84 41.50 10.62
N SER A 506 0.26 42.58 11.13
CA SER A 506 -0.32 42.63 12.47
C SER A 506 -1.74 43.17 12.48
N VAL A 507 -2.54 42.68 13.42
CA VAL A 507 -3.94 43.08 13.64
C VAL A 507 -4.31 42.90 15.11
N ASP A 508 -5.14 43.78 15.65
CA ASP A 508 -5.74 43.60 16.97
C ASP A 508 -7.06 42.84 16.84
N VAL A 509 -7.22 41.79 17.63
CA VAL A 509 -8.44 40.98 17.71
C VAL A 509 -9.05 41.14 19.09
N GLN A 510 -10.26 41.70 19.14
CA GLN A 510 -11.05 41.83 20.36
C GLN A 510 -12.09 40.73 20.44
N ASN A 511 -12.21 40.05 21.58
CA ASN A 511 -13.37 39.24 21.87
C ASN A 511 -14.49 40.13 22.45
N THR A 512 -15.55 40.32 21.69
CA THR A 512 -16.67 41.21 22.02
C THR A 512 -17.87 40.50 22.65
N GLY A 513 -17.81 39.17 22.79
CA GLY A 513 -18.89 38.41 23.42
C GLY A 513 -18.64 38.09 24.90
N THR A 514 -19.35 37.07 25.40
CA THR A 514 -19.50 36.80 26.84
C THR A 514 -18.71 35.58 27.34
N VAL A 515 -18.10 34.83 26.43
CA VAL A 515 -17.30 33.62 26.70
C VAL A 515 -15.93 33.76 26.07
N ASP A 516 -14.94 33.10 26.66
CA ASP A 516 -13.62 32.98 26.05
C ASP A 516 -13.74 32.20 24.73
N GLY A 517 -12.87 32.47 23.77
CA GLY A 517 -12.93 31.81 22.48
C GLY A 517 -11.63 31.88 21.71
N ASP A 518 -11.47 30.91 20.81
CA ASP A 518 -10.39 30.88 19.85
C ASP A 518 -10.82 31.54 18.54
N GLU A 519 -9.97 32.41 18.02
CA GLU A 519 -10.07 32.96 16.67
C GLU A 519 -8.86 32.51 15.85
N VAL A 520 -9.03 32.36 14.53
CA VAL A 520 -7.95 32.06 13.59
C VAL A 520 -7.85 33.20 12.59
N VAL A 521 -6.90 34.11 12.84
CA VAL A 521 -6.56 35.20 11.91
C VAL A 521 -5.88 34.60 10.69
N GLN A 522 -6.39 34.90 9.50
CA GLN A 522 -5.89 34.37 8.23
C GLN A 522 -5.44 35.53 7.34
N VAL A 523 -4.26 35.39 6.70
CA VAL A 523 -3.69 36.37 5.78
C VAL A 523 -3.60 35.76 4.38
N TYR A 524 -4.40 36.32 3.47
CA TYR A 524 -4.45 35.95 2.06
C TYR A 524 -3.73 37.00 1.21
N VAL A 525 -3.08 36.57 0.14
CA VAL A 525 -2.30 37.45 -0.75
C VAL A 525 -2.86 37.44 -2.16
N LYS A 526 -3.07 38.63 -2.71
CA LYS A 526 -3.48 38.88 -4.10
C LYS A 526 -2.41 39.65 -4.83
N THR A 527 -2.29 39.40 -6.13
CA THR A 527 -1.34 40.07 -7.03
C THR A 527 -2.09 40.72 -8.18
N PRO A 528 -2.83 41.83 -7.94
CA PRO A 528 -3.72 42.43 -8.94
C PRO A 528 -3.00 42.97 -10.19
N ASP A 529 -1.69 43.22 -10.10
CA ASP A 529 -0.90 43.74 -11.21
C ASP A 529 -0.24 42.62 -12.04
N SER A 530 -0.44 41.34 -11.66
CA SER A 530 0.04 40.20 -12.44
C SER A 530 -0.64 40.16 -13.83
N PRO A 531 0.09 39.84 -14.91
CA PRO A 531 -0.51 39.67 -16.23
C PRO A 531 -1.62 38.61 -16.23
N ALA A 532 -2.78 38.95 -16.80
CA ALA A 532 -3.92 38.04 -16.87
C ALA A 532 -3.60 36.71 -17.58
N SER A 533 -2.69 36.74 -18.56
CA SER A 533 -2.22 35.55 -19.29
C SER A 533 -1.49 34.53 -18.44
N LEU A 534 -1.04 34.89 -17.23
CA LEU A 534 -0.41 33.96 -16.29
C LEU A 534 -1.43 33.21 -15.43
N GLU A 535 -2.71 33.62 -15.47
CA GLU A 535 -3.83 33.01 -14.75
C GLU A 535 -3.48 32.75 -13.28
N ARG A 536 -2.96 33.78 -12.60
CA ARG A 536 -2.61 33.68 -11.18
C ARG A 536 -3.87 33.42 -10.33
N PRO A 537 -3.74 32.73 -9.17
CA PRO A 537 -4.82 32.58 -8.20
C PRO A 537 -5.53 33.89 -7.88
N ILE A 538 -6.84 33.81 -7.64
CA ILE A 538 -7.67 34.89 -7.12
C ILE A 538 -7.04 35.46 -5.84
N LYS A 539 -6.61 34.57 -4.93
CA LYS A 539 -5.87 34.84 -3.69
C LYS A 539 -5.20 33.57 -3.19
N ARG A 540 -4.21 33.69 -2.29
CA ARG A 540 -3.48 32.55 -1.67
C ARG A 540 -3.27 32.77 -0.18
N LEU A 541 -3.60 31.82 0.69
CA LEU A 541 -3.24 31.88 2.11
C LEU A 541 -1.70 31.86 2.26
N LYS A 542 -1.14 32.83 2.98
CA LYS A 542 0.31 32.94 3.24
C LYS A 542 0.69 33.02 4.71
N GLY A 543 -0.30 33.06 5.59
CA GLY A 543 -0.08 32.90 7.02
C GLY A 543 -1.41 32.82 7.76
N PHE A 544 -1.40 32.16 8.91
CA PHE A 544 -2.52 32.15 9.84
C PHE A 544 -2.03 31.98 11.27
N LYS A 545 -2.83 32.41 12.24
CA LYS A 545 -2.52 32.22 13.66
C LYS A 545 -3.80 32.02 14.46
N ARG A 546 -3.89 30.88 15.13
CA ARG A 546 -4.92 30.61 16.16
C ARG A 546 -4.54 31.36 17.43
N VAL A 547 -5.50 32.07 18.02
CA VAL A 547 -5.32 32.84 19.25
C VAL A 547 -6.55 32.68 20.14
N THR A 548 -6.32 32.25 21.39
CA THR A 548 -7.35 32.32 22.43
C THR A 548 -7.46 33.75 22.92
N VAL A 549 -8.61 34.39 22.77
CA VAL A 549 -8.87 35.75 23.24
C VAL A 549 -9.90 35.65 24.37
N PRO A 550 -9.52 35.92 25.63
CA PRO A 550 -10.47 35.95 26.73
C PRO A 550 -11.58 36.99 26.50
N ARG A 551 -12.77 36.75 27.04
CA ARG A 551 -13.93 37.64 26.89
C ARG A 551 -13.60 39.10 27.23
N GLY A 552 -14.04 40.02 26.38
CA GLY A 552 -13.81 41.45 26.53
C GLY A 552 -12.36 41.92 26.31
N GLN A 553 -11.40 41.00 26.12
CA GLN A 553 -9.99 41.35 25.95
C GLN A 553 -9.64 41.56 24.48
N VAL A 554 -8.55 42.30 24.26
CA VAL A 554 -7.92 42.51 22.96
C VAL A 554 -6.57 41.80 22.96
N LYS A 555 -6.22 41.16 21.83
CA LYS A 555 -4.88 40.64 21.58
C LYS A 555 -4.37 41.10 20.23
N THR A 556 -3.15 41.62 20.21
CA THR A 556 -2.41 41.87 18.97
C THR A 556 -1.88 40.54 18.44
N VAL A 557 -2.25 40.22 17.20
CA VAL A 557 -1.81 39.06 16.45
C VAL A 557 -0.78 39.52 15.43
N SER A 558 0.39 38.91 15.44
CA SER A 558 1.47 39.17 14.47
C SER A 558 1.81 37.88 13.73
N ILE A 559 1.85 37.97 12.40
CA ILE A 559 2.11 36.88 11.47
C ILE A 559 3.26 37.29 10.57
N ASP A 560 4.37 36.56 10.71
CA ASP A 560 5.55 36.72 9.88
C ASP A 560 5.38 35.97 8.55
N ILE A 561 5.73 36.63 7.44
CA ILE A 561 5.69 36.09 6.09
C ILE A 561 7.06 36.34 5.46
N ASN A 562 7.76 35.26 5.08
CA ASN A 562 8.95 35.39 4.25
C ASN A 562 8.49 35.71 2.82
N CYS A 563 9.01 36.78 2.23
CA CYS A 563 8.60 37.19 0.89
C CYS A 563 9.03 36.18 -0.19
N GLU A 564 10.01 35.31 0.11
CA GLU A 564 10.40 34.21 -0.77
C GLU A 564 9.24 33.23 -0.97
N ASP A 565 8.37 33.03 0.02
CA ASP A 565 7.18 32.18 -0.07
C ASP A 565 6.10 32.76 -1.02
N LEU A 566 6.24 33.99 -1.51
CA LEU A 566 5.27 34.63 -2.39
C LEU A 566 5.43 34.23 -3.87
N TRP A 567 6.32 33.29 -4.15
CA TRP A 567 6.71 32.78 -5.45
C TRP A 567 5.56 32.16 -6.27
N PHE A 568 5.82 31.98 -7.57
CA PHE A 568 5.04 31.19 -8.51
C PHE A 568 5.96 30.27 -9.31
N TRP A 569 5.52 29.07 -9.69
CA TRP A 569 6.29 28.20 -10.60
C TRP A 569 6.24 28.75 -12.02
N ASP A 570 7.39 28.90 -12.67
CA ASP A 570 7.51 29.19 -14.10
C ASP A 570 7.89 27.89 -14.83
N THR A 571 6.89 27.21 -15.41
CA THR A 571 7.08 25.91 -16.07
C THR A 571 8.03 26.00 -17.27
N GLU A 572 8.02 27.12 -18.01
CA GLU A 572 8.89 27.30 -19.17
C GLU A 572 10.36 27.47 -18.77
N LYS A 573 10.61 28.16 -17.64
CA LYS A 573 11.97 28.36 -17.13
C LYS A 573 12.43 27.28 -16.15
N GLY A 574 11.52 26.41 -15.70
CA GLY A 574 11.81 25.35 -14.73
C GLY A 574 12.32 25.86 -13.39
N LYS A 575 11.77 26.98 -12.90
CA LYS A 575 12.19 27.59 -11.62
C LYS A 575 11.10 28.46 -11.01
N ILE A 576 11.28 28.83 -9.74
CA ILE A 576 10.37 29.80 -9.10
C ILE A 576 10.60 31.22 -9.64
N THR A 577 9.53 32.01 -9.68
CA THR A 577 9.51 33.40 -10.13
C THR A 577 8.61 34.27 -9.25
N PHE A 578 8.73 35.59 -9.39
CA PHE A 578 7.97 36.59 -8.66
C PHE A 578 7.42 37.64 -9.64
N ASP A 579 6.18 38.05 -9.45
CA ASP A 579 5.58 39.09 -10.29
C ASP A 579 5.87 40.45 -9.64
N PRO A 580 6.41 41.45 -10.37
CA PRO A 580 6.58 42.79 -9.81
C PRO A 580 5.22 43.50 -9.69
N GLY A 581 5.10 44.45 -8.76
CA GLY A 581 3.88 45.25 -8.59
C GLY A 581 3.24 45.11 -7.21
N ARG A 582 1.94 45.41 -7.11
CA ARG A 582 1.23 45.39 -5.82
C ARG A 582 0.93 43.97 -5.35
N TYR A 583 1.10 43.78 -4.05
CA TYR A 583 0.69 42.63 -3.28
C TYR A 583 -0.27 43.11 -2.20
N ILE A 584 -1.52 42.67 -2.27
CA ILE A 584 -2.55 43.00 -1.29
C ILE A 584 -2.64 41.85 -0.30
N PHE A 585 -2.47 42.14 0.98
CA PHE A 585 -2.59 41.21 2.09
C PHE A 585 -3.96 41.41 2.75
N GLU A 586 -4.90 40.55 2.40
CA GLU A 586 -6.25 40.52 2.98
C GLU A 586 -6.21 39.75 4.32
N ILE A 587 -6.57 40.42 5.41
CA ILE A 587 -6.64 39.87 6.76
C ILE A 587 -8.10 39.60 7.12
N GLY A 588 -8.43 38.36 7.44
CA GLY A 588 -9.82 37.95 7.66
C GLY A 588 -9.99 36.78 8.62
N ALA A 589 -11.25 36.50 8.93
CA ALA A 589 -11.69 35.34 9.72
C ALA A 589 -11.96 34.11 8.83
N SER A 590 -12.05 34.31 7.51
CA SER A 590 -12.15 33.27 6.46
C SER A 590 -11.70 33.85 5.12
N SER A 591 -11.68 33.05 4.05
CA SER A 591 -11.31 33.51 2.70
C SER A 591 -12.28 34.52 2.07
N ARG A 592 -13.50 34.67 2.60
CA ARG A 592 -14.51 35.65 2.16
C ARG A 592 -14.90 36.67 3.24
N ASP A 593 -14.67 36.36 4.51
CA ASP A 593 -14.86 37.31 5.62
C ASP A 593 -13.58 38.10 5.90
N ILE A 594 -13.23 38.98 4.95
CA ILE A 594 -12.07 39.87 5.04
C ILE A 594 -12.43 41.07 5.90
N LYS A 595 -11.63 41.32 6.95
CA LYS A 595 -11.86 42.39 7.93
C LYS A 595 -11.05 43.64 7.65
N GLY A 596 -9.91 43.49 6.97
CA GLY A 596 -9.05 44.60 6.59
C GLY A 596 -7.98 44.16 5.60
N GLU A 597 -7.31 45.12 5.00
CA GLU A 597 -6.25 44.88 4.02
C GLU A 597 -5.07 45.80 4.30
N VAL A 598 -3.87 45.31 4.02
CA VAL A 598 -2.64 46.10 3.94
C VAL A 598 -1.93 45.77 2.64
N GLU A 599 -1.11 46.67 2.12
CA GLU A 599 -0.44 46.46 0.84
C GLU A 599 1.08 46.68 0.92
N ALA A 600 1.80 45.97 0.07
CA ALA A 600 3.19 46.24 -0.24
C ALA A 600 3.43 46.13 -1.74
N ARG A 601 4.50 46.77 -2.21
CA ARG A 601 4.95 46.73 -3.60
C ARG A 601 6.19 45.87 -3.73
N MET A 602 6.10 44.78 -4.50
CA MET A 602 7.19 43.88 -4.85
C MET A 602 8.04 44.47 -5.96
N SER A 603 9.35 44.49 -5.73
CA SER A 603 10.37 44.92 -6.69
C SER A 603 11.68 44.15 -6.48
N GLY A 604 12.63 44.29 -7.41
CA GLY A 604 13.92 43.62 -7.35
C GLY A 604 13.85 42.16 -7.81
N SER A 605 14.94 41.43 -7.57
CA SER A 605 15.09 40.02 -7.93
C SER A 605 15.29 39.16 -6.69
N TYR A 606 14.80 37.92 -6.74
CA TYR A 606 15.23 36.90 -5.80
C TYR A 606 16.72 36.63 -6.01
N LYS A 607 17.47 36.47 -4.93
CA LYS A 607 18.88 36.07 -4.99
C LYS A 607 18.94 34.59 -4.59
N PRO A 608 18.97 33.66 -5.57
CA PRO A 608 19.04 32.24 -5.25
C PRO A 608 20.33 31.94 -4.50
N VAL A 609 20.25 31.08 -3.49
CA VAL A 609 21.40 30.58 -2.74
C VAL A 609 21.52 29.08 -2.91
N LEU A 610 22.74 28.54 -2.86
CA LEU A 610 22.95 27.09 -2.92
C LEU A 610 22.27 26.40 -1.74
N THR A 611 21.41 25.42 -2.02
CA THR A 611 20.66 24.67 -0.99
C THR A 611 21.02 23.20 -0.94
N THR A 612 21.08 22.54 -2.10
CA THR A 612 21.31 21.10 -2.19
C THR A 612 22.47 20.80 -3.11
N VAL A 613 23.30 19.86 -2.68
CA VAL A 613 24.34 19.22 -3.49
C VAL A 613 24.08 17.73 -3.46
N VAL A 614 24.18 17.08 -4.61
CA VAL A 614 24.18 15.62 -4.72
C VAL A 614 25.52 15.20 -5.30
N ALA A 615 26.23 14.33 -4.60
CA ALA A 615 27.48 13.73 -5.05
C ALA A 615 27.26 12.22 -5.18
N GLU A 616 27.55 11.68 -6.36
CA GLU A 616 27.29 10.27 -6.65
C GLU A 616 28.34 9.68 -7.59
N SER A 617 28.35 8.36 -7.69
CA SER A 617 29.19 7.59 -8.59
C SER A 617 28.34 6.50 -9.22
N ASP A 618 28.64 6.17 -10.48
CA ASP A 618 27.99 5.08 -11.21
C ASP A 618 28.20 3.72 -10.52
N ARG A 619 29.32 3.57 -9.82
CA ARG A 619 29.65 2.40 -9.01
C ARG A 619 30.22 2.82 -7.66
N VAL A 620 29.81 2.10 -6.62
CA VAL A 620 30.30 2.29 -5.25
C VAL A 620 31.07 1.07 -4.72
N VAL A 621 30.95 -0.08 -5.38
CA VAL A 621 31.73 -1.28 -5.09
C VAL A 621 32.82 -1.47 -6.15
N LEU A 622 34.07 -1.42 -5.72
CA LEU A 622 35.28 -1.37 -6.55
C LEU A 622 36.26 -2.48 -6.19
N LYS A 623 37.24 -2.73 -7.04
CA LYS A 623 38.44 -3.53 -6.75
C LYS A 623 39.69 -2.65 -6.75
N PRO A 624 40.80 -3.04 -6.07
CA PRO A 624 42.05 -2.29 -6.14
C PRO A 624 42.48 -2.07 -7.59
N GLY A 625 42.78 -0.82 -7.95
CA GLY A 625 43.11 -0.38 -9.30
C GLY A 625 41.92 0.13 -10.13
N ASP A 626 40.67 -0.13 -9.71
CA ASP A 626 39.50 0.47 -10.34
C ASP A 626 39.50 2.00 -10.14
N ALA A 627 38.92 2.72 -11.10
CA ALA A 627 38.67 4.13 -10.97
C ALA A 627 37.25 4.47 -11.45
N VAL A 628 36.60 5.40 -10.77
CA VAL A 628 35.25 5.91 -11.08
C VAL A 628 35.24 7.43 -11.03
N GLN A 629 34.25 8.05 -11.65
CA GLN A 629 34.10 9.49 -11.69
C GLN A 629 32.96 9.93 -10.77
N THR A 630 33.24 10.86 -9.85
CA THR A 630 32.19 11.54 -9.09
C THR A 630 31.41 12.46 -10.03
N SER A 631 30.08 12.30 -10.05
CA SER A 631 29.12 13.26 -10.58
C SER A 631 28.66 14.17 -9.44
N VAL A 632 28.53 15.47 -9.74
CA VAL A 632 28.02 16.46 -8.78
C VAL A 632 26.94 17.29 -9.45
N THR A 633 25.79 17.39 -8.80
CA THR A 633 24.75 18.36 -9.15
C THR A 633 24.50 19.30 -7.98
N ALA A 634 24.06 20.52 -8.29
CA ALA A 634 23.75 21.54 -7.31
C ALA A 634 22.41 22.19 -7.69
N SER A 635 21.51 22.32 -6.72
CA SER A 635 20.26 23.08 -6.88
C SER A 635 20.30 24.33 -6.02
N MET A 636 19.73 25.40 -6.56
CA MET A 636 19.60 26.68 -5.88
C MET A 636 18.26 26.75 -5.13
N SER A 637 18.09 27.75 -4.27
CA SER A 637 16.84 27.99 -3.54
C SER A 637 15.67 28.44 -4.42
N ASP A 638 15.92 28.68 -5.72
CA ASP A 638 14.88 28.91 -6.72
C ASP A 638 14.48 27.65 -7.51
N ASP A 639 14.93 26.47 -7.02
CA ASP A 639 14.81 25.13 -7.61
C ASP A 639 15.49 24.97 -8.97
N SER A 640 16.24 25.97 -9.45
CA SER A 640 17.05 25.83 -10.65
C SER A 640 18.30 24.98 -10.38
N PHE A 641 18.70 24.17 -11.37
CA PHE A 641 20.01 23.54 -11.36
C PHE A 641 21.09 24.56 -11.70
N TYR A 642 22.15 24.57 -10.90
CA TYR A 642 23.34 25.35 -11.19
C TYR A 642 24.23 24.61 -12.17
N ASP A 643 24.82 25.35 -13.12
CA ASP A 643 25.86 24.83 -13.99
C ASP A 643 27.13 24.55 -13.18
N ILE A 644 27.29 23.30 -12.78
CA ILE A 644 28.35 22.87 -11.86
C ILE A 644 29.75 23.18 -12.38
N THR A 645 29.94 23.33 -13.70
CA THR A 645 31.23 23.67 -14.30
C THR A 645 31.73 25.07 -13.91
N LYS A 646 30.84 25.92 -13.37
CA LYS A 646 31.14 27.27 -12.90
C LYS A 646 31.32 27.37 -11.37
N ALA A 647 31.05 26.29 -10.63
CA ALA A 647 31.18 26.27 -9.17
C ALA A 647 32.61 25.93 -8.73
N ASP A 648 33.02 26.36 -7.54
CA ASP A 648 34.22 25.85 -6.88
C ASP A 648 33.87 24.52 -6.20
N VAL A 649 34.36 23.41 -6.75
CA VAL A 649 34.12 22.06 -6.22
C VAL A 649 35.41 21.49 -5.66
N LYS A 650 35.38 21.07 -4.39
CA LYS A 650 36.50 20.39 -3.74
C LYS A 650 36.10 18.98 -3.35
N TYR A 651 36.95 18.03 -3.67
CA TYR A 651 36.74 16.63 -3.32
C TYR A 651 37.65 16.22 -2.17
N LYS A 652 37.18 15.29 -1.34
CA LYS A 652 37.96 14.72 -0.25
C LYS A 652 37.53 13.29 0.05
N SER A 653 38.50 12.40 0.25
CA SER A 653 38.26 11.09 0.87
C SER A 653 38.51 11.16 2.38
N ASN A 654 37.67 10.51 3.18
CA ASN A 654 37.97 10.31 4.60
C ASN A 654 39.05 9.23 4.84
N ASN A 655 39.32 8.37 3.86
CA ASN A 655 40.31 7.30 3.94
C ASN A 655 41.03 7.09 2.59
N PRO A 656 41.99 7.96 2.24
CA PRO A 656 42.74 7.88 0.98
C PRO A 656 43.57 6.59 0.82
N ALA A 657 43.82 5.83 1.89
CA ALA A 657 44.49 4.54 1.79
C ALA A 657 43.59 3.47 1.15
N VAL A 658 42.26 3.63 1.22
CA VAL A 658 41.27 2.75 0.59
C VAL A 658 40.85 3.27 -0.78
N ALA A 659 40.42 4.54 -0.83
CA ALA A 659 40.05 5.20 -2.08
C ALA A 659 40.49 6.65 -2.03
N ASP A 660 41.36 7.04 -2.94
CA ASP A 660 41.83 8.42 -3.10
C ASP A 660 40.96 9.15 -4.13
N VAL A 661 40.84 10.48 -4.02
CA VAL A 661 40.08 11.30 -4.97
C VAL A 661 40.88 12.53 -5.38
N ASP A 662 40.97 12.76 -6.69
CA ASP A 662 41.71 13.90 -7.22
C ASP A 662 40.87 15.19 -7.29
N GLU A 663 41.51 16.29 -7.71
CA GLU A 663 40.88 17.61 -7.87
C GLU A 663 39.74 17.64 -8.91
N ARG A 664 39.63 16.62 -9.77
CA ARG A 664 38.60 16.48 -10.80
C ARG A 664 37.48 15.53 -10.38
N GLY A 665 37.51 15.03 -9.14
CA GLY A 665 36.54 14.08 -8.64
C GLY A 665 36.74 12.67 -9.17
N ARG A 666 37.91 12.34 -9.73
CA ARG A 666 38.21 10.96 -10.11
C ARG A 666 38.65 10.19 -8.87
N VAL A 667 37.88 9.17 -8.52
CA VAL A 667 38.14 8.29 -7.39
C VAL A 667 38.94 7.08 -7.87
N THR A 668 40.06 6.77 -7.21
CA THR A 668 40.87 5.58 -7.50
C THR A 668 40.90 4.67 -6.27
N ALA A 669 40.50 3.41 -6.45
CA ALA A 669 40.56 2.39 -5.41
C ALA A 669 42.01 1.94 -5.19
N THR A 670 42.59 2.30 -4.05
CA THR A 670 44.00 2.05 -3.72
C THR A 670 44.18 0.81 -2.85
N GLY A 671 43.25 0.54 -1.94
CA GLY A 671 43.38 -0.53 -0.94
C GLY A 671 42.02 -1.07 -0.50
N VAL A 672 42.00 -2.30 0.01
CA VAL A 672 40.78 -2.97 0.49
C VAL A 672 40.24 -2.24 1.72
N GLY A 673 38.93 -2.00 1.75
CA GLY A 673 38.26 -1.34 2.88
C GLY A 673 37.06 -0.50 2.46
N VAL A 674 36.68 0.46 3.30
CA VAL A 674 35.60 1.42 3.03
C VAL A 674 36.12 2.85 3.18
N ALA A 675 35.66 3.74 2.31
CA ALA A 675 35.88 5.18 2.35
C ALA A 675 34.58 5.92 1.99
N SER A 676 34.50 7.20 2.35
CA SER A 676 33.47 8.12 1.90
C SER A 676 34.12 9.23 1.10
N ILE A 677 33.55 9.52 -0.07
CA ILE A 677 34.01 10.56 -0.97
C ILE A 677 33.07 11.74 -0.82
N PHE A 678 33.62 12.88 -0.42
CA PHE A 678 32.91 14.13 -0.21
C PHE A 678 33.12 15.06 -1.39
N ALA A 679 32.06 15.75 -1.80
CA ALA A 679 32.13 16.92 -2.68
C ALA A 679 31.61 18.15 -1.92
N TYR A 680 32.42 19.19 -1.85
CA TYR A 680 32.09 20.49 -1.28
C TYR A 680 31.92 21.47 -2.43
N VAL A 681 30.70 21.95 -2.66
CA VAL A 681 30.39 22.91 -3.72
C VAL A 681 30.23 24.28 -3.09
N THR A 682 30.95 25.27 -3.61
CA THR A 682 30.86 26.67 -3.16
C THR A 682 30.38 27.55 -4.30
N ILE A 683 29.28 28.27 -4.06
CA ILE A 683 28.68 29.24 -4.98
C ILE A 683 28.39 30.51 -4.19
N ASP A 684 28.88 31.66 -4.67
CA ASP A 684 28.69 32.97 -4.04
C ASP A 684 29.02 33.04 -2.54
N GLY A 685 30.02 32.25 -2.11
CA GLY A 685 30.48 32.17 -0.72
C GLY A 685 29.71 31.20 0.18
N THR A 686 28.65 30.57 -0.33
CA THR A 686 27.91 29.51 0.37
C THR A 686 28.48 28.15 -0.03
N THR A 687 28.94 27.37 0.95
CA THR A 687 29.42 26.00 0.74
C THR A 687 28.41 24.98 1.26
N VAL A 688 27.97 24.07 0.39
CA VAL A 688 27.17 22.90 0.74
C VAL A 688 27.95 21.66 0.32
N SER A 689 27.83 20.57 1.08
CA SER A 689 28.54 19.33 0.79
C SER A 689 27.62 18.12 0.79
N ASN A 690 28.00 17.14 0.01
CA ASN A 690 27.40 15.81 0.01
C ASN A 690 28.50 14.74 -0.07
N SER A 691 28.16 13.49 0.22
CA SER A 691 29.10 12.37 0.13
C SER A 691 28.39 11.07 -0.19
N TYR A 692 29.12 10.16 -0.82
CA TYR A 692 28.70 8.78 -1.03
C TYR A 692 29.79 7.79 -0.56
N PRO A 693 29.41 6.58 -0.12
CA PRO A 693 30.39 5.57 0.28
C PRO A 693 31.01 4.87 -0.92
N VAL A 694 32.23 4.39 -0.75
CA VAL A 694 32.96 3.52 -1.66
C VAL A 694 33.49 2.33 -0.86
N LYS A 695 33.18 1.11 -1.31
CA LYS A 695 33.70 -0.15 -0.79
C LYS A 695 34.68 -0.72 -1.80
N VAL A 696 35.91 -0.99 -1.37
CA VAL A 696 36.92 -1.67 -2.19
C VAL A 696 37.03 -3.11 -1.71
N MET A 697 36.61 -4.04 -2.57
CA MET A 697 36.55 -5.48 -2.30
C MET A 697 37.91 -6.14 -2.57
N PRO A 698 38.30 -7.15 -1.77
CA PRO A 698 39.48 -7.95 -2.03
C PRO A 698 39.30 -8.87 -3.26
N ASP A 699 40.39 -9.21 -3.94
CA ASP A 699 40.39 -10.30 -4.94
C ASP A 699 40.69 -11.64 -4.26
N LEU A 700 39.63 -12.36 -3.88
CA LEU A 700 39.70 -13.64 -3.17
C LEU A 700 39.89 -14.85 -4.08
N ASN A 701 40.40 -14.67 -5.30
CA ASN A 701 40.75 -15.79 -6.16
C ASN A 701 42.09 -16.42 -5.73
N PRO A 702 42.24 -17.75 -5.80
CA PRO A 702 43.52 -18.39 -5.54
C PRO A 702 44.49 -18.10 -6.68
N LYS A 703 45.74 -17.81 -6.33
CA LYS A 703 46.86 -17.75 -7.27
C LYS A 703 47.14 -19.13 -7.86
N SER A 704 47.02 -20.17 -7.05
CA SER A 704 47.08 -21.56 -7.51
C SER A 704 46.35 -22.49 -6.54
N VAL A 705 45.81 -23.59 -7.07
CA VAL A 705 45.33 -24.74 -6.31
C VAL A 705 45.95 -25.99 -6.93
N THR A 706 46.48 -26.89 -6.11
CA THR A 706 47.12 -28.13 -6.56
C THR A 706 46.60 -29.34 -5.77
N VAL A 707 46.49 -30.47 -6.46
CA VAL A 707 46.15 -31.77 -5.89
C VAL A 707 47.34 -32.71 -6.11
N ASN A 708 47.90 -33.25 -5.03
CA ASN A 708 49.14 -34.03 -5.06
C ASN A 708 50.30 -33.31 -5.77
N GLY A 709 50.40 -31.98 -5.58
CA GLY A 709 51.41 -31.13 -6.19
C GLY A 709 51.22 -30.86 -7.69
N LYS A 710 50.14 -31.34 -8.31
CA LYS A 710 49.79 -31.06 -9.72
C LYS A 710 48.69 -30.01 -9.78
N LYS A 711 48.79 -29.08 -10.74
CA LYS A 711 47.72 -28.10 -11.02
C LYS A 711 46.44 -28.81 -11.44
N ILE A 712 45.29 -28.25 -11.07
CA ILE A 712 43.98 -28.72 -11.52
C ILE A 712 43.87 -28.51 -13.04
N PRO A 713 43.65 -29.57 -13.83
CA PRO A 713 43.46 -29.44 -15.28
C PRO A 713 42.23 -28.58 -15.58
N GLY A 714 42.38 -27.57 -16.45
CA GLY A 714 41.27 -26.68 -16.82
C GLY A 714 40.74 -25.84 -15.65
N PHE A 715 41.59 -25.50 -14.67
CA PHE A 715 41.18 -24.67 -13.54
C PHE A 715 40.51 -23.38 -13.99
N ASP A 716 39.28 -23.20 -13.53
CA ASP A 716 38.45 -22.01 -13.66
C ASP A 716 38.14 -21.47 -12.25
N LYS A 717 38.41 -20.18 -12.04
CA LYS A 717 38.21 -19.51 -10.75
C LYS A 717 36.73 -19.40 -10.36
N ASP A 718 35.83 -19.50 -11.34
CA ASP A 718 34.39 -19.40 -11.16
C ASP A 718 33.75 -20.77 -10.87
N VAL A 719 34.47 -21.87 -11.17
CA VAL A 719 34.07 -23.24 -10.77
C VAL A 719 34.47 -23.47 -9.32
N LYS A 720 33.47 -23.58 -8.45
CA LYS A 720 33.66 -23.70 -6.99
C LYS A 720 33.83 -25.13 -6.48
N ALA A 721 33.52 -26.14 -7.28
CA ALA A 721 33.70 -27.54 -6.90
C ALA A 721 34.30 -28.37 -8.03
N TYR A 722 35.35 -29.12 -7.71
CA TYR A 722 36.03 -30.03 -8.64
C TYR A 722 35.93 -31.46 -8.15
N SER A 723 35.53 -32.35 -9.04
CA SER A 723 35.26 -33.76 -8.74
C SER A 723 36.39 -34.65 -9.29
N TYR A 724 36.88 -35.59 -8.47
CA TYR A 724 37.95 -36.53 -8.80
C TYR A 724 37.52 -37.97 -8.53
N LEU A 725 37.41 -38.76 -9.61
CA LEU A 725 37.19 -40.20 -9.50
C LEU A 725 38.51 -40.95 -9.31
N LEU A 726 38.65 -41.66 -8.19
CA LEU A 726 39.84 -42.39 -7.82
C LEU A 726 39.58 -43.90 -7.81
N LYS A 727 40.64 -44.70 -8.01
CA LYS A 727 40.58 -46.15 -7.82
C LYS A 727 40.35 -46.46 -6.33
N ARG A 728 39.62 -47.54 -6.04
CA ARG A 728 39.46 -48.03 -4.65
C ARG A 728 40.82 -48.21 -3.98
N ASN A 729 40.91 -47.85 -2.70
CA ASN A 729 42.13 -47.90 -1.87
C ASN A 729 43.27 -46.96 -2.33
N SER A 730 42.97 -45.92 -3.12
CA SER A 730 43.94 -44.85 -3.40
C SER A 730 44.36 -44.14 -2.11
N LYS A 731 45.56 -43.58 -2.08
CA LYS A 731 45.97 -42.67 -0.99
C LYS A 731 45.14 -41.39 -1.04
N ILE A 732 44.78 -40.87 0.12
CA ILE A 732 44.05 -39.59 0.25
C ILE A 732 44.88 -38.48 -0.42
N PRO A 733 44.32 -37.77 -1.43
CA PRO A 733 45.05 -36.69 -2.09
C PRO A 733 45.32 -35.52 -1.14
N VAL A 734 46.48 -34.87 -1.30
CA VAL A 734 46.83 -33.66 -0.55
C VAL A 734 46.57 -32.42 -1.39
N VAL A 735 45.75 -31.51 -0.87
CA VAL A 735 45.43 -30.22 -1.51
C VAL A 735 46.33 -29.11 -0.97
N LYS A 736 46.83 -28.24 -1.85
CA LYS A 736 47.53 -27.00 -1.47
C LYS A 736 47.01 -25.83 -2.30
N ALA A 737 47.00 -24.63 -1.72
CA ALA A 737 46.61 -23.41 -2.42
C ALA A 737 47.48 -22.22 -2.00
N GLU A 738 47.56 -21.23 -2.87
CA GLU A 738 48.27 -19.96 -2.64
C GLU A 738 47.33 -18.79 -2.89
N ALA A 739 47.40 -17.75 -2.06
CA ALA A 739 46.67 -16.49 -2.26
C ALA A 739 47.38 -15.55 -3.24
N LEU A 740 46.62 -14.61 -3.81
CA LEU A 740 47.15 -13.56 -4.70
C LEU A 740 47.94 -12.48 -3.95
N SER A 741 47.67 -12.27 -2.65
CA SER A 741 48.34 -11.28 -1.83
C SER A 741 48.54 -11.76 -0.39
N SER A 742 49.44 -11.12 0.35
CA SER A 742 49.70 -11.41 1.78
C SER A 742 48.57 -10.95 2.72
N GLY A 743 47.61 -10.17 2.21
CA GLY A 743 46.42 -9.75 2.96
C GLY A 743 45.32 -10.81 3.00
N ILE A 744 45.50 -11.93 2.30
CA ILE A 744 44.53 -13.01 2.19
C ILE A 744 45.10 -14.26 2.84
N SER A 745 44.38 -14.77 3.85
CA SER A 745 44.70 -16.04 4.49
C SER A 745 44.16 -17.20 3.67
N VAL A 746 44.94 -18.28 3.58
CA VAL A 746 44.52 -19.55 2.94
C VAL A 746 44.37 -20.60 4.03
N GLU A 747 43.14 -21.05 4.26
CA GLU A 747 42.83 -22.16 5.15
C GLU A 747 42.45 -23.39 4.32
N ILE A 748 43.02 -24.55 4.65
CA ILE A 748 42.76 -25.79 3.92
C ILE A 748 42.36 -26.88 4.90
N GLU A 749 41.12 -27.35 4.80
CA GLU A 749 40.69 -28.60 5.44
C GLU A 749 40.94 -29.76 4.47
N GLN A 750 41.80 -30.70 4.84
CA GLN A 750 42.08 -31.87 4.00
C GLN A 750 40.95 -32.91 4.11
N ALA A 751 40.71 -33.64 3.02
CA ALA A 751 39.87 -34.82 3.05
C ALA A 751 40.43 -35.83 4.06
N ARG A 752 39.56 -36.45 4.87
CA ARG A 752 39.96 -37.42 5.92
C ARG A 752 39.87 -38.87 5.45
N ALA A 753 39.12 -39.12 4.37
CA ALA A 753 38.91 -40.42 3.77
C ALA A 753 38.63 -40.28 2.27
N ILE A 754 38.52 -41.41 1.58
CA ILE A 754 37.96 -41.51 0.23
C ILE A 754 36.79 -42.49 0.34
N PRO A 755 35.55 -42.07 0.06
CA PRO A 755 35.12 -40.74 -0.39
C PRO A 755 35.31 -39.63 0.65
N GLY A 756 35.56 -38.40 0.21
CA GLY A 756 35.71 -37.25 1.10
C GLY A 756 36.10 -35.96 0.37
N THR A 757 35.98 -34.83 1.06
CA THR A 757 36.13 -33.49 0.49
C THR A 757 37.24 -32.72 1.16
N ALA A 758 38.10 -32.09 0.36
CA ALA A 758 39.01 -31.05 0.86
C ALA A 758 38.44 -29.68 0.54
N THR A 759 38.53 -28.75 1.49
CA THR A 759 38.02 -27.38 1.37
C THR A 759 39.18 -26.41 1.36
N VAL A 760 39.23 -25.50 0.39
CA VAL A 760 40.15 -24.37 0.35
C VAL A 760 39.35 -23.10 0.58
N GLN A 761 39.65 -22.37 1.66
CA GLN A 761 39.05 -21.06 1.96
C GLN A 761 40.11 -19.97 1.79
N LEU A 762 39.79 -18.96 0.99
CA LEU A 762 40.54 -17.71 0.90
C LEU A 762 39.78 -16.64 1.68
N ILE A 763 40.41 -16.07 2.69
CA ILE A 763 39.78 -15.17 3.66
C ILE A 763 40.51 -13.84 3.62
N ASP A 764 39.79 -12.74 3.41
CA ASP A 764 40.38 -11.42 3.54
C ASP A 764 40.60 -11.07 5.01
N ASN A 765 41.80 -10.61 5.35
CA ASN A 765 42.15 -10.34 6.75
C ASN A 765 41.52 -9.05 7.31
N ILE A 766 40.90 -8.21 6.47
CA ILE A 766 40.27 -6.94 6.87
C ILE A 766 38.76 -7.09 6.94
N THR A 767 38.14 -7.57 5.86
CA THR A 767 36.68 -7.66 5.71
C THR A 767 36.12 -9.00 6.20
N LEU A 768 36.98 -10.02 6.37
CA LEU A 768 36.61 -11.41 6.68
C LEU A 768 35.73 -12.08 5.62
N GLU A 769 35.56 -11.45 4.45
CA GLU A 769 34.90 -12.05 3.31
C GLU A 769 35.68 -13.30 2.85
N LYS A 770 34.94 -14.29 2.34
CA LYS A 770 35.50 -15.60 2.00
C LYS A 770 35.15 -16.01 0.59
N ASN A 771 36.07 -16.70 -0.06
CA ASN A 771 35.82 -17.45 -1.28
C ASN A 771 36.26 -18.90 -1.05
N VAL A 772 35.40 -19.86 -1.40
CA VAL A 772 35.57 -21.26 -1.00
C VAL A 772 35.56 -22.16 -2.24
N TYR A 773 36.49 -23.13 -2.26
CA TYR A 773 36.60 -24.16 -3.30
C TYR A 773 36.57 -25.55 -2.68
N TYR A 774 35.74 -26.44 -3.22
CA TYR A 774 35.64 -27.84 -2.80
C TYR A 774 36.35 -28.75 -3.79
N LEU A 775 37.18 -29.65 -3.27
CA LEU A 775 37.86 -30.69 -4.03
C LEU A 775 37.29 -32.02 -3.54
N ASN A 776 36.35 -32.58 -4.31
CA ASN A 776 35.62 -33.78 -3.97
C ASN A 776 36.36 -35.00 -4.52
N PHE A 777 36.73 -35.91 -3.63
CA PHE A 777 37.37 -37.17 -3.99
C PHE A 777 36.38 -38.30 -3.76
N ASP A 778 36.22 -39.16 -4.77
CA ASP A 778 35.28 -40.27 -4.71
C ASP A 778 35.87 -41.55 -5.28
N SER A 779 35.14 -42.65 -5.08
CA SER A 779 35.34 -43.93 -5.75
C SER A 779 34.06 -44.34 -6.49
N GLU A 780 34.16 -45.33 -7.37
CA GLU A 780 33.04 -45.72 -8.24
C GLU A 780 31.79 -46.19 -7.45
N SER A 781 30.71 -45.43 -7.60
CA SER A 781 29.34 -45.74 -7.15
C SER A 781 28.74 -46.89 -7.97
N VAL A 782 27.61 -47.45 -7.52
CA VAL A 782 26.86 -48.45 -8.31
C VAL A 782 25.38 -48.18 -8.36
N SER A 783 24.79 -48.51 -9.51
CA SER A 783 23.35 -48.71 -9.65
C SER A 783 22.91 -49.95 -8.88
N ASP A 784 21.70 -49.90 -8.33
CA ASP A 784 21.02 -51.05 -7.75
C ASP A 784 19.64 -51.13 -8.39
N GLU A 785 19.37 -52.25 -9.07
CA GLU A 785 18.09 -52.49 -9.74
C GLU A 785 17.03 -53.07 -8.78
N PHE A 786 17.36 -53.20 -7.49
CA PHE A 786 16.51 -53.74 -6.43
C PHE A 786 15.93 -55.15 -6.72
N ASN A 787 16.65 -55.94 -7.52
CA ASN A 787 16.29 -57.32 -7.85
C ASN A 787 16.68 -58.33 -6.76
N GLY A 788 17.55 -57.94 -5.82
CA GLY A 788 18.07 -58.78 -4.74
C GLY A 788 17.35 -58.63 -3.41
N ALA A 789 17.62 -59.54 -2.46
CA ALA A 789 17.07 -59.46 -1.10
C ALA A 789 17.76 -58.39 -0.21
N ALA A 790 18.85 -57.81 -0.69
CA ALA A 790 19.61 -56.73 -0.05
C ALA A 790 20.18 -55.81 -1.15
N VAL A 791 20.39 -54.54 -0.79
CA VAL A 791 21.10 -53.56 -1.63
C VAL A 791 22.61 -53.81 -1.57
N ASP A 792 23.37 -53.36 -2.58
CA ASP A 792 24.85 -53.41 -2.55
C ASP A 792 25.39 -52.74 -1.27
N SER A 793 26.46 -53.32 -0.72
CA SER A 793 27.10 -52.87 0.52
C SER A 793 27.55 -51.40 0.56
N ARG A 794 27.59 -50.71 -0.58
CA ARG A 794 27.87 -49.27 -0.69
C ARG A 794 26.69 -48.38 -0.35
N TRP A 795 25.48 -48.93 -0.35
CA TRP A 795 24.29 -48.21 0.07
C TRP A 795 24.12 -48.33 1.58
N GLU A 796 23.86 -47.20 2.22
CA GLU A 796 23.71 -47.04 3.65
C GLU A 796 22.36 -46.41 3.98
N TRP A 797 21.75 -46.89 5.06
CA TRP A 797 20.50 -46.34 5.55
C TRP A 797 20.76 -45.31 6.64
N VAL A 798 20.28 -44.08 6.44
CA VAL A 798 20.19 -43.08 7.50
C VAL A 798 18.86 -43.25 8.23
N ARG A 799 18.94 -43.43 9.56
CA ARG A 799 17.77 -43.61 10.46
C ARG A 799 16.84 -44.75 10.05
N GLU A 800 17.41 -45.91 9.70
CA GLU A 800 16.66 -47.08 9.22
C GLU A 800 15.51 -47.49 10.17
N ASN A 801 14.38 -47.85 9.58
CA ASN A 801 13.27 -48.57 10.17
C ASN A 801 12.91 -49.75 9.25
N LYS A 802 13.40 -50.94 9.61
CA LYS A 802 13.20 -52.15 8.79
C LYS A 802 11.74 -52.57 8.62
N SER A 803 10.83 -52.11 9.48
CA SER A 803 9.40 -52.46 9.41
C SER A 803 8.64 -51.72 8.32
N THR A 804 9.21 -50.64 7.78
CA THR A 804 8.57 -49.74 6.82
C THR A 804 9.30 -49.69 5.49
N ARG A 805 10.30 -50.55 5.27
CA ARG A 805 10.95 -50.72 3.96
C ARG A 805 11.00 -52.20 3.57
N SER A 806 10.94 -52.49 2.27
CA SER A 806 11.03 -53.86 1.74
C SER A 806 11.68 -53.89 0.36
N LEU A 807 12.43 -54.94 0.07
CA LEU A 807 12.99 -55.23 -1.26
C LEU A 807 12.27 -56.42 -1.93
N SER A 808 11.39 -57.11 -1.20
CA SER A 808 10.70 -58.32 -1.68
C SER A 808 9.20 -58.14 -1.84
N LEU A 809 8.61 -57.05 -1.33
CA LEU A 809 7.16 -56.80 -1.44
C LEU A 809 6.73 -56.59 -2.90
N LYS A 810 7.59 -55.97 -3.70
CA LYS A 810 7.43 -55.79 -5.14
C LYS A 810 8.81 -56.00 -5.79
N PRO A 811 9.14 -57.23 -6.24
CA PRO A 811 10.45 -57.55 -6.84
C PRO A 811 10.83 -56.58 -7.95
N GLY A 812 12.10 -56.15 -7.97
CA GLY A 812 12.60 -55.13 -8.91
C GLY A 812 12.28 -53.69 -8.48
N SER A 813 11.93 -53.47 -7.20
CA SER A 813 11.73 -52.13 -6.65
C SER A 813 12.06 -52.05 -5.16
N LEU A 814 12.57 -50.89 -4.74
CA LEU A 814 12.65 -50.54 -3.33
C LEU A 814 11.30 -50.00 -2.87
N THR A 815 10.72 -50.65 -1.88
CA THR A 815 9.47 -50.26 -1.24
C THR A 815 9.76 -49.48 0.04
N ILE A 816 9.23 -48.27 0.20
CA ILE A 816 9.28 -47.52 1.47
C ILE A 816 7.89 -46.98 1.81
N THR A 817 7.38 -47.32 2.99
CA THR A 817 6.14 -46.78 3.56
C THR A 817 6.42 -45.46 4.26
N ALA A 818 5.64 -44.44 3.93
CA ALA A 818 5.85 -43.10 4.47
C ALA A 818 5.74 -43.06 6.00
N GLU A 819 6.65 -42.33 6.63
CA GLU A 819 6.69 -42.11 8.07
C GLU A 819 6.74 -40.62 8.39
N ARG A 820 6.24 -40.27 9.59
CA ARG A 820 6.29 -38.91 10.11
C ARG A 820 7.74 -38.44 10.16
N GLY A 821 8.00 -37.31 9.54
CA GLY A 821 9.28 -36.62 9.55
C GLY A 821 9.44 -35.69 8.36
N GLY A 822 10.39 -34.77 8.46
CA GLY A 822 10.69 -33.76 7.44
C GLY A 822 12.15 -33.79 6.98
N VAL A 823 12.37 -33.19 5.81
CA VAL A 823 13.68 -32.74 5.27
C VAL A 823 13.46 -31.37 4.64
N LEU A 824 12.83 -30.45 5.37
CA LEU A 824 12.54 -29.09 4.96
C LEU A 824 12.44 -28.24 6.22
N GLU A 825 13.52 -27.54 6.54
CA GLU A 825 13.68 -26.76 7.77
C GLU A 825 13.50 -27.61 9.04
N ALA A 826 13.88 -27.05 10.19
CA ALA A 826 13.82 -27.79 11.45
C ALA A 826 12.36 -28.20 11.81
N PRO A 827 12.11 -29.47 12.21
CA PRO A 827 13.07 -30.56 12.41
C PRO A 827 13.26 -31.48 11.18
N ASN A 828 14.51 -31.63 10.73
CA ASN A 828 14.93 -32.55 9.66
C ASN A 828 15.17 -33.97 10.19
N ASN A 829 14.09 -34.72 10.40
CA ASN A 829 14.11 -36.02 11.09
C ASN A 829 13.55 -37.20 10.28
N ALA A 830 13.41 -37.07 8.95
CA ALA A 830 12.93 -38.16 8.09
C ALA A 830 13.75 -39.45 8.28
N ARG A 831 13.05 -40.59 8.33
CA ARG A 831 13.62 -41.93 8.47
C ARG A 831 13.70 -42.63 7.10
N ASN A 832 14.44 -43.74 7.04
CA ASN A 832 14.57 -44.56 5.83
C ASN A 832 15.11 -43.79 4.62
N ILE A 833 16.20 -43.04 4.81
CA ILE A 833 16.91 -42.43 3.70
C ILE A 833 17.98 -43.42 3.24
N LEU A 834 17.89 -43.89 2.00
CA LEU A 834 18.88 -44.81 1.42
C LEU A 834 19.85 -44.00 0.58
N LEU A 835 21.14 -44.02 0.92
CA LEU A 835 22.15 -43.18 0.29
C LEU A 835 23.41 -43.99 -0.03
N GLN A 836 24.17 -43.58 -1.04
CA GLN A 836 25.55 -44.02 -1.25
C GLN A 836 26.46 -42.81 -1.50
N SER A 837 27.77 -43.01 -1.50
CA SER A 837 28.71 -41.95 -1.88
C SER A 837 28.40 -41.40 -3.27
N ALA A 838 28.41 -40.08 -3.37
CA ALA A 838 28.09 -39.33 -4.57
C ALA A 838 28.88 -38.01 -4.59
N ASN A 839 30.15 -38.07 -4.21
CA ASN A 839 31.03 -36.91 -4.12
C ASN A 839 31.54 -36.48 -5.51
N ASN A 840 31.55 -37.39 -6.49
CA ASN A 840 31.91 -37.08 -7.88
C ASN A 840 30.76 -36.38 -8.66
N ASP A 841 30.92 -36.21 -9.97
CA ASP A 841 29.81 -35.88 -10.87
C ASP A 841 29.03 -37.16 -11.24
N TRP A 842 27.70 -37.07 -11.26
CA TRP A 842 26.82 -38.24 -11.39
C TRP A 842 25.43 -37.87 -11.94
N THR A 843 24.72 -38.89 -12.38
CA THR A 843 23.28 -38.86 -12.69
C THR A 843 22.61 -39.98 -11.90
N ILE A 844 21.51 -39.67 -11.22
CA ILE A 844 20.62 -40.66 -10.61
C ILE A 844 19.23 -40.51 -11.23
N GLU A 845 18.65 -41.65 -11.59
CA GLU A 845 17.32 -41.78 -12.17
C GLU A 845 16.53 -42.74 -11.31
N THR A 846 15.24 -42.46 -11.14
CA THR A 846 14.32 -43.39 -10.50
C THR A 846 12.92 -43.18 -11.02
N ARG A 847 12.14 -44.25 -11.12
CA ARG A 847 10.71 -44.20 -11.38
C ARG A 847 9.92 -44.51 -10.12
N LEU A 848 8.93 -43.65 -9.89
CA LEU A 848 8.16 -43.54 -8.66
C LEU A 848 6.68 -43.81 -8.93
N VAL A 849 6.06 -44.62 -8.06
CA VAL A 849 4.61 -44.86 -8.06
C VAL A 849 4.11 -45.11 -6.64
N CYS A 850 2.89 -44.63 -6.36
CA CYS A 850 2.22 -44.75 -5.07
C CYS A 850 1.29 -45.97 -5.02
N SER A 851 1.21 -46.62 -3.84
CA SER A 851 0.27 -47.73 -3.60
C SER A 851 -1.20 -47.34 -3.55
N ARG A 852 -1.48 -46.05 -3.30
CA ARG A 852 -2.80 -45.43 -3.34
C ARG A 852 -2.63 -43.93 -3.57
N SER A 853 -3.74 -43.21 -3.81
CA SER A 853 -3.69 -41.76 -3.86
C SER A 853 -3.27 -41.20 -2.49
N PRO A 854 -2.19 -40.42 -2.41
CA PRO A 854 -1.78 -39.73 -1.19
C PRO A 854 -2.90 -38.82 -0.67
N SER A 855 -3.03 -38.69 0.64
CA SER A 855 -4.17 -37.95 1.24
C SER A 855 -3.77 -36.73 2.07
N GLN A 856 -2.51 -36.64 2.46
CA GLN A 856 -1.87 -35.64 3.32
C GLN A 856 -0.40 -35.49 2.84
N PRO A 857 0.51 -34.68 3.44
CA PRO A 857 1.76 -34.29 2.77
C PRO A 857 2.82 -35.42 2.77
N GLU A 858 2.54 -36.48 2.02
CA GLU A 858 3.43 -37.58 1.68
C GLU A 858 4.39 -37.12 0.57
N ASN A 859 5.69 -37.35 0.75
CA ASN A 859 6.75 -36.92 -0.15
C ASN A 859 7.67 -38.08 -0.47
N ALA A 860 8.17 -38.12 -1.70
CA ALA A 860 9.12 -39.13 -2.13
C ALA A 860 9.98 -38.61 -3.29
N GLY A 861 11.26 -39.00 -3.33
CA GLY A 861 12.13 -38.60 -4.43
C GLY A 861 13.61 -38.84 -4.19
N ILE A 862 14.42 -38.03 -4.87
CA ILE A 862 15.88 -38.09 -4.87
C ILE A 862 16.44 -37.03 -3.91
N LEU A 863 17.49 -37.41 -3.18
CA LEU A 863 18.20 -36.54 -2.26
C LEU A 863 19.71 -36.56 -2.56
N ALA A 864 20.33 -35.38 -2.69
CA ALA A 864 21.77 -35.17 -2.55
C ALA A 864 22.03 -34.56 -1.16
N TYR A 865 22.70 -35.31 -0.30
CA TYR A 865 22.71 -35.14 1.14
C TYR A 865 24.14 -35.03 1.67
N GLN A 866 24.45 -33.93 2.33
CA GLN A 866 25.62 -33.82 3.21
C GLN A 866 25.19 -34.18 4.63
N ASP A 867 24.27 -33.39 5.17
CA ASP A 867 23.71 -33.50 6.52
C ASP A 867 22.28 -32.94 6.56
N ASP A 868 21.66 -32.94 7.74
CA ASP A 868 20.28 -32.50 7.93
C ASP A 868 20.08 -31.00 7.66
N ASP A 869 21.13 -30.17 7.60
CA ASP A 869 21.03 -28.72 7.36
C ASP A 869 21.50 -28.33 5.93
N ASN A 870 22.02 -29.30 5.16
CA ASN A 870 22.63 -29.07 3.85
C ASN A 870 22.30 -30.19 2.86
N PHE A 871 21.35 -29.94 1.96
CA PHE A 871 20.96 -30.90 0.92
C PHE A 871 20.28 -30.24 -0.29
N VAL A 872 20.25 -30.98 -1.41
CA VAL A 872 19.39 -30.69 -2.56
C VAL A 872 18.42 -31.86 -2.72
N LYS A 873 17.14 -31.58 -2.89
CA LYS A 873 16.12 -32.61 -3.12
C LYS A 873 15.27 -32.32 -4.34
N LEU A 874 14.99 -33.37 -5.09
CA LEU A 874 14.01 -33.41 -6.17
C LEU A 874 12.92 -34.38 -5.75
N MET A 875 11.73 -33.88 -5.43
CA MET A 875 10.69 -34.73 -4.85
C MET A 875 9.30 -34.46 -5.37
N PHE A 876 8.52 -35.53 -5.42
CA PHE A 876 7.07 -35.47 -5.41
C PHE A 876 6.58 -35.01 -4.04
N ARG A 877 5.63 -34.09 -4.02
CA ARG A 877 4.92 -33.63 -2.82
C ARG A 877 3.41 -33.74 -3.03
N ALA A 878 2.74 -34.52 -2.17
CA ALA A 878 1.29 -34.59 -2.15
C ALA A 878 0.65 -33.29 -1.63
N VAL A 879 -0.51 -32.92 -2.18
CA VAL A 879 -1.29 -31.77 -1.70
C VAL A 879 -2.01 -32.12 -0.40
N VAL A 880 -2.04 -31.20 0.56
CA VAL A 880 -2.86 -31.32 1.77
C VAL A 880 -4.34 -31.25 1.38
N LYS A 881 -5.08 -32.36 1.53
CA LYS A 881 -6.50 -32.41 1.19
C LYS A 881 -7.33 -31.85 2.35
N THR A 882 -8.05 -30.75 2.12
CA THR A 882 -9.01 -30.16 3.09
C THR A 882 -10.44 -30.63 2.79
N THR A 883 -11.34 -30.54 3.78
CA THR A 883 -12.75 -30.94 3.65
C THR A 883 -13.53 -30.18 2.56
N ARG A 884 -12.98 -29.09 2.03
CA ARG A 884 -13.58 -28.25 0.99
C ARG A 884 -13.12 -28.58 -0.44
N ALA A 885 -12.01 -29.32 -0.61
CA ALA A 885 -11.48 -29.67 -1.92
C ALA A 885 -12.22 -30.88 -2.52
N ARG A 886 -12.79 -30.74 -3.73
CA ARG A 886 -13.44 -31.85 -4.48
C ARG A 886 -12.72 -32.04 -5.82
N GLY A 887 -12.23 -33.25 -6.10
CA GLY A 887 -11.55 -33.60 -7.35
C GLY A 887 -10.20 -34.32 -7.15
N VAL A 888 -9.58 -34.74 -8.26
CA VAL A 888 -8.22 -35.32 -8.29
C VAL A 888 -7.20 -34.23 -7.91
N GLN A 889 -6.25 -34.54 -7.02
CA GLN A 889 -5.28 -33.58 -6.48
C GLN A 889 -3.87 -34.18 -6.59
N PRO A 890 -3.31 -34.21 -7.81
CA PRO A 890 -2.23 -35.09 -8.20
C PRO A 890 -0.85 -34.77 -7.63
N GLY A 891 -0.68 -33.70 -6.84
CA GLY A 891 0.59 -33.31 -6.23
C GLY A 891 1.46 -32.38 -7.09
N THR A 892 2.62 -32.02 -6.55
CA THR A 892 3.65 -31.21 -7.23
C THR A 892 4.97 -31.96 -7.30
N ILE A 893 5.84 -31.53 -8.22
CA ILE A 893 7.26 -31.89 -8.26
C ILE A 893 8.03 -30.64 -7.84
N ASP A 894 8.83 -30.74 -6.79
CA ASP A 894 9.56 -29.62 -6.22
C ASP A 894 11.08 -29.89 -6.26
N LEU A 895 11.83 -28.89 -6.74
CA LEU A 895 13.27 -28.77 -6.54
C LEU A 895 13.53 -27.79 -5.42
N VAL A 896 14.12 -28.28 -4.33
CA VAL A 896 14.43 -27.48 -3.15
C VAL A 896 15.90 -27.69 -2.78
N MET A 897 16.55 -26.62 -2.34
CA MET A 897 17.84 -26.70 -1.67
C MET A 897 17.73 -26.17 -0.24
N GLU A 898 18.51 -26.73 0.67
CA GLU A 898 18.67 -26.23 2.03
C GLU A 898 20.16 -25.98 2.28
N GLU A 899 20.48 -24.77 2.76
CA GLU A 899 21.83 -24.33 3.06
C GLU A 899 21.84 -23.71 4.46
N ASN A 900 22.66 -24.26 5.36
CA ASN A 900 22.73 -23.85 6.76
C ASN A 900 21.34 -23.81 7.46
N GLY A 901 20.48 -24.78 7.15
CA GLY A 901 19.15 -24.93 7.75
C GLY A 901 18.09 -23.98 7.18
N ILE A 902 18.39 -23.25 6.10
CA ILE A 902 17.43 -22.36 5.41
C ILE A 902 17.06 -22.98 4.07
N ALA A 903 15.77 -23.29 3.90
CA ALA A 903 15.27 -23.89 2.67
C ALA A 903 14.89 -22.83 1.62
N LYS A 904 15.19 -23.13 0.35
CA LYS A 904 14.77 -22.33 -0.81
C LYS A 904 14.15 -23.21 -1.87
N SER A 905 12.88 -22.91 -2.22
CA SER A 905 12.23 -23.51 -3.38
C SER A 905 12.76 -22.86 -4.66
N LEU A 906 13.21 -23.68 -5.61
CA LEU A 906 13.86 -23.23 -6.84
C LEU A 906 12.97 -23.43 -8.06
N ALA A 907 12.17 -24.49 -8.08
CA ALA A 907 11.22 -24.77 -9.15
C ALA A 907 10.13 -25.73 -8.67
N THR A 908 8.91 -25.53 -9.17
CA THR A 908 7.74 -26.36 -8.87
C THR A 908 6.95 -26.62 -10.15
N PHE A 909 6.47 -27.86 -10.32
CA PHE A 909 5.56 -28.25 -11.40
C PHE A 909 4.31 -28.94 -10.83
N ASN A 910 3.12 -28.52 -11.29
CA ASN A 910 1.86 -29.14 -10.89
C ASN A 910 1.56 -30.35 -11.78
N LEU A 911 1.43 -31.53 -11.18
CA LEU A 911 1.03 -32.73 -11.91
C LEU A 911 -0.42 -32.61 -12.39
N LYS A 912 -0.76 -33.38 -13.43
CA LYS A 912 -2.15 -33.44 -13.96
C LYS A 912 -2.93 -34.65 -13.45
N ASN A 913 -2.22 -35.73 -13.11
CA ASN A 913 -2.79 -37.01 -12.73
C ASN A 913 -2.04 -37.60 -11.52
N GLU A 914 -2.74 -38.30 -10.63
CA GLU A 914 -2.16 -38.94 -9.44
C GLU A 914 -1.21 -40.07 -9.87
N ILE A 915 -0.08 -40.21 -9.20
CA ILE A 915 0.99 -41.15 -9.59
C ILE A 915 0.74 -42.59 -9.07
N ILE A 916 -0.47 -43.12 -9.32
CA ILE A 916 -0.93 -44.44 -8.87
C ILE A 916 -1.09 -45.41 -10.04
N GLY A 917 -0.96 -46.71 -9.76
CA GLY A 917 -1.16 -47.76 -10.77
C GLY A 917 -0.12 -47.68 -11.90
N ASP A 918 -0.58 -47.59 -13.14
CA ASP A 918 0.29 -47.47 -14.32
C ASP A 918 0.79 -46.04 -14.56
N ASN A 919 0.24 -45.06 -13.84
CA ASN A 919 0.62 -43.66 -13.98
C ASN A 919 1.83 -43.37 -13.08
N THR A 920 3.03 -43.37 -13.66
CA THR A 920 4.30 -43.26 -12.94
C THR A 920 4.95 -41.88 -13.09
N LEU A 921 5.84 -41.54 -12.16
CA LEU A 921 6.66 -40.34 -12.23
C LEU A 921 8.14 -40.71 -12.25
N ASN A 922 8.86 -40.33 -13.28
CA ASN A 922 10.29 -40.54 -13.38
C ASN A 922 10.99 -39.26 -12.95
N LEU A 923 11.95 -39.37 -12.04
CA LEU A 923 12.75 -38.27 -11.54
C LEU A 923 14.20 -38.51 -11.94
N LYS A 924 14.89 -37.45 -12.37
CA LYS A 924 16.31 -37.47 -12.68
C LYS A 924 17.00 -36.27 -12.05
N LEU A 925 18.08 -36.51 -11.33
CA LEU A 925 18.94 -35.47 -10.79
C LEU A 925 20.37 -35.67 -11.30
N GLU A 926 20.93 -34.64 -11.91
CA GLU A 926 22.30 -34.63 -12.42
C GLU A 926 23.15 -33.66 -11.59
N LYS A 927 24.32 -34.09 -11.12
CA LYS A 927 25.30 -33.23 -10.46
C LYS A 927 26.53 -33.04 -11.35
N LYS A 928 26.89 -31.78 -11.59
CA LYS A 928 28.16 -31.36 -12.21
C LYS A 928 28.81 -30.26 -11.36
N GLY A 929 29.92 -30.57 -10.68
CA GLY A 929 30.52 -29.66 -9.70
C GLY A 929 29.53 -29.35 -8.56
N SER A 930 29.17 -28.07 -8.41
CA SER A 930 28.17 -27.58 -7.43
C SER A 930 26.75 -27.44 -8.01
N ILE A 931 26.57 -27.75 -9.29
CA ILE A 931 25.32 -27.57 -10.00
C ILE A 931 24.53 -28.88 -10.00
N TYR A 932 23.28 -28.81 -9.55
CA TYR A 932 22.32 -29.92 -9.53
C TYR A 932 21.16 -29.59 -10.48
N THR A 933 21.00 -30.37 -11.54
CA THR A 933 19.98 -30.13 -12.56
C THR A 933 18.89 -31.19 -12.44
N ALA A 934 17.67 -30.74 -12.19
CA ALA A 934 16.52 -31.60 -11.96
C ALA A 934 15.68 -31.73 -13.22
N TYR A 935 15.30 -32.96 -13.53
CA TYR A 935 14.40 -33.29 -14.62
C TYR A 935 13.30 -34.23 -14.14
N TYR A 936 12.17 -34.22 -14.82
CA TYR A 936 11.09 -35.17 -14.58
C TYR A 936 10.50 -35.69 -15.89
N SER A 937 9.86 -36.85 -15.84
CA SER A 937 9.06 -37.38 -16.94
C SER A 937 7.80 -38.06 -16.42
N THR A 938 6.65 -37.67 -16.96
CA THR A 938 5.35 -38.29 -16.65
C THR A 938 4.95 -39.39 -17.62
N ASP A 939 5.68 -39.54 -18.73
CA ASP A 939 5.45 -40.58 -19.75
C ASP A 939 6.55 -41.66 -19.76
N GLY A 940 7.63 -41.46 -19.00
CA GLY A 940 8.77 -42.37 -18.92
C GLY A 940 9.69 -42.35 -20.15
N VAL A 941 9.44 -41.45 -21.11
CA VAL A 941 10.19 -41.39 -22.38
C VAL A 941 10.88 -40.03 -22.52
N LYS A 942 10.16 -38.93 -22.26
CA LYS A 942 10.68 -37.57 -22.44
C LYS A 942 10.90 -36.91 -21.09
N TYR A 943 12.16 -36.60 -20.77
CA TYR A 943 12.52 -35.79 -19.61
C TYR A 943 12.41 -34.29 -19.92
N GLU A 944 11.68 -33.59 -19.06
CA GLU A 944 11.55 -32.13 -19.05
C GLU A 944 12.44 -31.54 -17.96
N LEU A 945 13.07 -30.39 -18.23
CA LEU A 945 13.87 -29.65 -17.25
C LEU A 945 12.92 -29.00 -16.23
N LEU A 946 13.10 -29.29 -14.95
CA LEU A 946 12.39 -28.62 -13.86
C LEU A 946 13.11 -27.33 -13.45
N GLY A 947 14.42 -27.41 -13.23
CA GLY A 947 15.23 -26.30 -12.75
C GLY A 947 16.63 -26.73 -12.33
N THR A 948 17.40 -25.77 -11.82
CA THR A 948 18.79 -25.97 -11.43
C THR A 948 19.04 -25.37 -10.04
N ALA A 949 19.73 -26.12 -9.18
CA ALA A 949 20.27 -25.65 -7.91
C ALA A 949 21.79 -25.48 -8.00
N ASN A 950 22.34 -24.46 -7.35
CA ASN A 950 23.79 -24.27 -7.20
C ASN A 950 24.10 -24.23 -5.70
N LEU A 951 24.63 -25.32 -5.16
CA LEU A 951 24.91 -25.49 -3.74
C LEU A 951 26.25 -26.22 -3.55
N LEU A 952 27.08 -25.72 -2.64
CA LEU A 952 28.34 -26.38 -2.27
C LEU A 952 28.11 -27.37 -1.14
N LEU A 953 27.87 -28.64 -1.50
CA LEU A 953 27.84 -29.74 -0.55
C LEU A 953 29.22 -30.40 -0.44
N LYS A 954 29.60 -30.84 0.76
CA LYS A 954 30.78 -31.67 1.03
C LYS A 954 30.35 -33.06 1.49
N ASP A 955 31.21 -34.04 1.26
CA ASP A 955 31.05 -35.44 1.70
C ASP A 955 29.68 -36.00 1.28
N ILE A 956 29.37 -35.73 0.01
CA ILE A 956 28.04 -35.85 -0.57
C ILE A 956 27.68 -37.31 -0.70
N ARG A 957 26.46 -37.62 -0.28
CA ARG A 957 25.80 -38.89 -0.54
C ARG A 957 24.53 -38.65 -1.32
N ALA A 958 24.16 -39.54 -2.22
CA ALA A 958 22.93 -39.41 -3.00
C ALA A 958 22.11 -40.68 -2.97
N GLY A 959 20.79 -40.53 -3.08
CA GLY A 959 19.87 -41.66 -3.10
C GLY A 959 18.42 -41.27 -2.93
N LEU A 960 17.67 -42.09 -2.20
CA LEU A 960 16.21 -42.10 -2.18
C LEU A 960 15.65 -41.77 -0.80
N ILE A 961 14.53 -41.06 -0.77
CA ILE A 961 13.84 -40.66 0.47
C ILE A 961 12.32 -40.75 0.33
N VAL A 962 11.65 -41.12 1.42
CA VAL A 962 10.19 -40.99 1.61
C VAL A 962 9.90 -40.42 2.99
N CYS A 963 9.03 -39.41 3.07
CA CYS A 963 8.62 -38.83 4.35
C CYS A 963 7.22 -38.21 4.28
N ASP A 964 6.55 -38.11 5.41
CA ASP A 964 5.13 -37.76 5.50
C ASP A 964 4.84 -36.41 6.18
N GLY A 965 5.88 -35.58 6.31
CA GLY A 965 5.82 -34.29 7.01
C GLY A 965 5.69 -34.42 8.53
N THR A 966 5.47 -33.29 9.23
CA THR A 966 5.42 -33.22 10.70
C THR A 966 4.01 -33.37 11.30
N VAL A 967 2.96 -33.49 10.48
CA VAL A 967 1.55 -33.60 10.90
C VAL A 967 1.14 -35.08 11.11
N ALA A 968 0.32 -35.37 12.12
CA ALA A 968 -0.14 -36.73 12.43
C ALA A 968 -1.26 -37.21 11.49
N GLN A 969 -1.20 -38.46 11.01
CA GLN A 969 -2.11 -39.01 9.99
C GLN A 969 -2.89 -40.25 10.44
N TYR A 970 -4.03 -40.49 9.79
CA TYR A 970 -4.90 -41.68 10.00
C TYR A 970 -4.61 -42.84 9.02
N MET A 971 -3.93 -42.61 7.88
CA MET A 971 -3.62 -43.64 6.87
C MET A 971 -2.28 -43.34 6.18
N LYS A 972 -1.40 -44.33 5.95
CA LYS A 972 -0.06 -44.16 5.31
C LYS A 972 0.03 -44.79 3.91
N SER A 973 0.69 -44.16 2.94
CA SER A 973 0.96 -44.79 1.62
C SER A 973 2.37 -45.38 1.54
N THR A 974 2.55 -46.27 0.58
CA THR A 974 3.82 -46.94 0.28
C THR A 974 4.26 -46.54 -1.12
N PHE A 975 5.51 -46.12 -1.25
CA PHE A 975 6.12 -45.71 -2.52
C PHE A 975 7.05 -46.81 -3.01
N TRP A 976 7.03 -47.03 -4.33
CA TRP A 976 7.95 -47.93 -5.00
C TRP A 976 8.90 -47.13 -5.88
N PHE A 977 10.19 -47.37 -5.69
CA PHE A 977 11.27 -46.86 -6.53
C PHE A 977 11.81 -48.01 -7.37
N ASP A 978 11.82 -47.84 -8.68
CA ASP A 978 12.60 -48.69 -9.58
C ASP A 978 13.67 -47.85 -10.29
N SER A 979 14.70 -48.56 -10.76
CA SER A 979 15.85 -48.02 -11.49
C SER A 979 15.49 -47.60 -12.90
#